data_AF-A0A7X7RUP9-F1
#
_entry.id   AF-A0A7X7RUP9-F1
#
_cell.length_a   1.000
_cell.length_b   1.000
_cell.length_c   1.000
_cell.angle_alpha   90.00
_cell.angle_beta   90.00
_cell.angle_gamma   90.00
#
_symmetry.space_group_name_H-M   'P 1'
#
loop_
_entity.id
_entity.type
_entity.pdbx_description
1 polymer ?
#
loop_
_entity_poly.entity_id
_entity_poly.type
_entity_poly.pdbx_seq_one_letter_code
_entity_poly.pdbx_strand_id
1 'polypeptide(L)'
;MEKKTVIDYTKYRIKPEQEIRDILFGMDSVVLLWCKKCFSEFTEEAIDECKRVIEIAEELNIKVIECKGIDFLCNNYHTERALKSVPDKGCIGVISCGIGIQYVSGFFNGQVKILALADSIPQSGNATSVEGYHGIALGVEKCAACGQCYLEKTGGICPVVDCAKSLLNGPCGGADKDGKCEVNRELPCAWIEIYKRLKRQGRAIGEKVDINDYNVFPVGEKGEYSKANQEKRRVGFYGGVYPLEKKEETDTIPIKVFPAPDKLTVFLSQHIGTPAVPLVKKGDLVKKGEKIGEAEGFFSSTIHSPISGKVIAIEDRTHPVSQTPQKSVIIENDGLEILDSSVEPLTDWQGLSKEDLLKRISEKGIIGLGGAMCPSSVKLNPPKSVDTLVVNGCESEPYFNADNRLMTEMPDSIMKGIEIVKKVLGVTDIIFAIEDNKSEALESVETAAKKYQGIRVEALKTKYPQGAERMLIKKTTGREVPEAGLPFDVGIVVFNVGTLYAIYRAVYEGMPLIERVVTVAGENAISAGNFIVKVGTPFSDILKHCFGINEVQPKYELRMGGPMMGFLQKDIDSAVIKGTGGILMLQKPPVDISEENICIRCGRCVDVCPMELLPYYYVYYGQKKLWNEMSEYRVNSCIECGCCQYVCSSKIDIVSLVKKGKKSVNNKS
;
A
#
# COMPACT_ATOMS: atom_id res chain seq x y z
N MET A 1 9.51 21.65 -12.19
CA MET A 1 10.02 20.32 -11.78
C MET A 1 10.02 20.29 -10.26
N GLU A 2 8.92 19.85 -9.66
CA GLU A 2 8.89 19.62 -8.22
C GLU A 2 9.81 18.44 -7.90
N LYS A 3 10.74 18.66 -6.96
CA LYS A 3 11.61 17.61 -6.43
C LYS A 3 10.71 16.52 -5.84
N LYS A 4 10.68 15.34 -6.49
CA LYS A 4 10.11 14.11 -5.92
C LYS A 4 10.55 14.02 -4.46
N THR A 5 9.60 13.99 -3.53
CA THR A 5 9.92 13.80 -2.11
C THR A 5 10.31 12.34 -1.92
N VAL A 6 11.59 12.03 -2.16
CA VAL A 6 12.15 10.71 -1.91
C VAL A 6 12.24 10.50 -0.41
N ILE A 7 11.70 9.40 0.10
CA ILE A 7 11.84 9.02 1.50
C ILE A 7 13.30 8.58 1.72
N ASP A 8 14.05 9.32 2.53
CA ASP A 8 15.44 9.02 2.85
C ASP A 8 15.56 7.84 3.84
N TYR A 9 16.07 6.70 3.36
CA TYR A 9 16.32 5.49 4.16
C TYR A 9 17.77 5.38 4.66
N THR A 10 18.60 6.39 4.48
CA THR A 10 20.05 6.34 4.76
C THR A 10 20.33 6.02 6.22
N LYS A 11 21.06 4.94 6.48
CA LYS A 11 21.43 4.49 7.84
C LYS A 11 22.90 4.69 8.20
N TYR A 12 23.73 5.03 7.22
CA TYR A 12 25.16 5.27 7.41
C TYR A 12 25.67 6.27 6.38
N ARG A 13 26.77 6.95 6.68
CA ARG A 13 27.51 7.82 5.77
C ARG A 13 28.94 7.35 5.74
N ILE A 14 29.58 7.42 4.58
CA ILE A 14 31.02 7.16 4.48
C ILE A 14 31.79 8.16 5.37
N LYS A 15 32.86 7.67 6.01
CA LYS A 15 33.75 8.50 6.84
C LYS A 15 34.41 9.62 6.01
N PRO A 16 34.86 10.71 6.61
CA PRO A 16 35.67 11.70 5.90
C PRO A 16 36.87 11.05 5.19
N GLU A 17 37.21 11.54 4.01
CA GLU A 17 38.23 10.94 3.15
C GLU A 17 39.59 10.75 3.85
N GLN A 18 40.03 11.75 4.62
CA GLN A 18 41.28 11.65 5.38
C GLN A 18 41.24 10.49 6.40
N GLU A 19 40.10 10.29 7.07
CA GLU A 19 39.93 9.21 8.04
C GLU A 19 39.96 7.84 7.34
N ILE A 20 39.35 7.72 6.16
CA ILE A 20 39.44 6.49 5.35
C ILE A 20 40.89 6.22 4.95
N ARG A 21 41.63 7.26 4.51
CA ARG A 21 43.05 7.14 4.17
C ARG A 21 43.85 6.63 5.36
N ASP A 22 43.62 7.19 6.54
CA ASP A 22 44.30 6.79 7.77
C ASP A 22 43.96 5.34 8.17
N ILE A 23 42.70 4.91 8.01
CA ILE A 23 42.26 3.54 8.31
C ILE A 23 42.87 2.52 7.33
N LEU A 24 42.98 2.89 6.05
CA LEU A 24 43.54 2.04 5.00
C LEU A 24 45.07 2.05 4.97
N PHE A 25 45.72 3.06 5.56
CA PHE A 25 47.16 3.22 5.51
C PHE A 25 47.91 1.98 6.02
N GLY A 26 48.90 1.54 5.24
CA GLY A 26 49.75 0.39 5.56
C GLY A 26 49.10 -0.99 5.34
N MET A 27 47.97 -1.08 4.65
CA MET A 27 47.39 -2.36 4.21
C MET A 27 47.94 -2.77 2.83
N ASP A 28 48.19 -4.06 2.60
CA ASP A 28 48.60 -4.55 1.27
C ASP A 28 47.39 -4.78 0.32
N SER A 29 46.26 -5.19 0.89
CA SER A 29 45.04 -5.51 0.14
C SER A 29 43.80 -5.45 1.02
N VAL A 30 42.63 -5.21 0.41
CA VAL A 30 41.34 -5.09 1.10
C VAL A 30 40.20 -5.72 0.31
N VAL A 31 39.27 -6.38 1.00
CA VAL A 31 37.94 -6.73 0.46
C VAL A 31 36.93 -5.71 0.94
N LEU A 32 36.12 -5.14 0.06
CA LEU A 32 35.09 -4.16 0.39
C LEU A 32 33.70 -4.80 0.41
N LEU A 33 32.98 -4.61 1.51
CA LEU A 33 31.58 -4.99 1.65
C LEU A 33 30.75 -3.74 1.86
N TRP A 34 29.65 -3.58 1.11
CA TRP A 34 28.78 -2.41 1.25
C TRP A 34 27.30 -2.79 1.34
N CYS A 35 26.52 -1.99 2.05
CA CYS A 35 25.11 -2.27 2.35
C CYS A 35 24.16 -1.60 1.35
N LYS A 36 23.66 -2.35 0.36
CA LYS A 36 22.92 -1.80 -0.80
C LYS A 36 21.59 -1.12 -0.49
N LYS A 37 20.77 -1.67 0.41
CA LYS A 37 19.36 -1.24 0.59
C LYS A 37 19.12 -0.32 1.80
N CYS A 38 20.19 0.21 2.38
CA CYS A 38 20.16 1.19 3.48
C CYS A 38 20.60 2.59 3.04
N PHE A 39 20.54 2.91 1.75
CA PHE A 39 20.96 4.18 1.16
C PHE A 39 19.82 4.87 0.37
N SER A 40 19.97 6.18 0.17
CA SER A 40 18.94 7.22 -0.06
C SER A 40 18.05 7.07 -1.28
N GLU A 41 18.51 6.46 -2.39
CA GLU A 41 17.80 6.54 -3.67
C GLU A 41 17.91 5.21 -4.43
N PHE A 42 16.77 4.66 -4.89
CA PHE A 42 16.76 3.56 -5.86
C PHE A 42 17.01 4.09 -7.29
N THR A 43 18.01 4.96 -7.46
CA THR A 43 18.54 5.29 -8.79
C THR A 43 19.74 4.38 -9.07
N GLU A 44 20.08 4.20 -10.35
CA GLU A 44 21.22 3.38 -10.79
C GLU A 44 22.59 3.90 -10.27
N GLU A 45 22.60 5.03 -9.57
CA GLU A 45 23.77 5.82 -9.16
C GLU A 45 24.33 5.47 -7.76
N ALA A 46 23.71 4.57 -7.00
CA ALA A 46 24.21 4.11 -5.67
C ALA A 46 25.62 3.46 -5.70
N ILE A 47 26.22 3.37 -6.88
CA ILE A 47 27.58 2.91 -7.15
C ILE A 47 28.64 3.95 -6.69
N ASP A 48 28.27 5.22 -6.46
CA ASP A 48 29.23 6.32 -6.23
C ASP A 48 30.02 6.21 -4.90
N GLU A 49 29.40 5.66 -3.86
CA GLU A 49 30.02 5.57 -2.52
C GLU A 49 31.08 4.45 -2.38
N CYS A 50 30.84 3.21 -2.88
CA CYS A 50 31.93 2.18 -2.91
C CYS A 50 33.05 2.63 -3.86
N LYS A 51 32.72 3.27 -4.99
CA LYS A 51 33.70 3.79 -5.95
C LYS A 51 34.71 4.71 -5.28
N ARG A 52 34.24 5.67 -4.48
CA ARG A 52 35.14 6.59 -3.78
C ARG A 52 36.13 5.89 -2.85
N VAL A 53 35.71 4.83 -2.16
CA VAL A 53 36.62 4.04 -1.32
C VAL A 53 37.62 3.24 -2.17
N ILE A 54 37.19 2.74 -3.33
CA ILE A 54 38.08 2.07 -4.29
C ILE A 54 39.15 3.05 -4.79
N GLU A 55 38.75 4.26 -5.19
CA GLU A 55 39.67 5.32 -5.64
C GLU A 55 40.72 5.66 -4.58
N ILE A 56 40.30 5.84 -3.32
CA ILE A 56 41.23 6.10 -2.20
C ILE A 56 42.20 4.92 -2.00
N ALA A 57 41.72 3.69 -2.10
CA ALA A 57 42.58 2.51 -1.97
C ALA A 57 43.62 2.41 -3.09
N GLU A 58 43.22 2.71 -4.34
CA GLU A 58 44.11 2.72 -5.51
C GLU A 58 45.20 3.79 -5.37
N GLU A 59 44.86 5.00 -4.92
CA GLU A 59 45.83 6.08 -4.68
C GLU A 59 46.85 5.74 -3.59
N LEU A 60 46.46 4.92 -2.60
CA LEU A 60 47.36 4.42 -1.56
C LEU A 60 48.16 3.17 -1.98
N ASN A 61 48.03 2.73 -3.23
CA ASN A 61 48.62 1.50 -3.77
C ASN A 61 48.15 0.21 -3.04
N ILE A 62 46.90 0.19 -2.57
CA ILE A 62 46.29 -0.93 -1.87
C ILE A 62 45.46 -1.75 -2.86
N LYS A 63 45.70 -3.06 -2.94
CA LYS A 63 44.96 -3.93 -3.86
C LYS A 63 43.55 -4.22 -3.37
N VAL A 64 42.52 -3.71 -4.06
CA VAL A 64 41.13 -4.12 -3.82
C VAL A 64 40.90 -5.51 -4.43
N ILE A 65 40.64 -6.51 -3.59
CA ILE A 65 40.46 -7.91 -4.02
C ILE A 65 39.05 -8.10 -4.62
N GLU A 66 38.04 -7.53 -3.98
CA GLU A 66 36.62 -7.61 -4.36
C GLU A 66 35.86 -6.43 -3.72
N CYS A 67 34.92 -5.77 -4.43
CA CYS A 67 33.86 -4.96 -3.81
C CYS A 67 32.52 -5.68 -4.02
N LYS A 68 31.90 -6.13 -2.92
CA LYS A 68 30.65 -6.90 -2.93
C LYS A 68 29.57 -6.18 -2.15
N GLY A 69 28.45 -5.88 -2.82
CA GLY A 69 27.31 -5.28 -2.15
C GLY A 69 26.29 -6.31 -1.70
N ILE A 70 25.83 -6.19 -0.46
CA ILE A 70 24.85 -7.05 0.19
C ILE A 70 23.63 -6.20 0.57
N ASP A 71 22.42 -6.70 0.33
CA ASP A 71 21.17 -5.95 0.52
C ASP A 71 21.06 -5.32 1.92
N PHE A 72 21.25 -6.13 2.96
CA PHE A 72 21.27 -5.68 4.36
C PHE A 72 22.36 -6.45 5.10
N LEU A 73 23.49 -5.81 5.39
CA LEU A 73 24.60 -6.45 6.10
C LEU A 73 24.21 -6.91 7.51
N CYS A 74 23.28 -6.23 8.17
CA CYS A 74 22.74 -6.63 9.48
C CYS A 74 21.72 -7.80 9.41
N ASN A 75 21.36 -8.31 8.23
CA ASN A 75 20.43 -9.43 8.10
C ASN A 75 21.20 -10.76 8.03
N ASN A 76 21.04 -11.60 9.05
CA ASN A 76 21.80 -12.83 9.19
C ASN A 76 21.63 -13.83 8.03
N TYR A 77 20.40 -14.01 7.54
CA TYR A 77 20.10 -14.98 6.50
C TYR A 77 20.81 -14.66 5.16
N HIS A 78 20.82 -13.39 4.75
CA HIS A 78 21.44 -12.98 3.48
C HIS A 78 22.95 -12.84 3.61
N THR A 79 23.40 -12.23 4.71
CA THR A 79 24.81 -11.93 4.91
C THR A 79 25.63 -13.19 5.10
N GLU A 80 25.17 -14.20 5.86
CA GLU A 80 25.91 -15.46 6.00
C GLU A 80 26.20 -16.14 4.66
N ARG A 81 25.18 -16.23 3.79
CA ARG A 81 25.34 -16.84 2.47
C ARG A 81 26.33 -16.05 1.61
N ALA A 82 26.29 -14.72 1.70
CA ALA A 82 27.18 -13.86 0.95
C ALA A 82 28.62 -13.89 1.47
N LEU A 83 28.82 -14.00 2.78
CA LEU A 83 30.14 -14.00 3.44
C LEU A 83 30.87 -15.34 3.29
N LYS A 84 30.18 -16.47 3.07
CA LYS A 84 30.82 -17.78 2.80
C LYS A 84 31.77 -17.77 1.60
N SER A 85 31.58 -16.87 0.63
CA SER A 85 32.46 -16.75 -0.53
C SER A 85 33.52 -15.66 -0.37
N VAL A 86 33.53 -14.93 0.75
CA VAL A 86 34.47 -13.83 0.99
C VAL A 86 35.76 -14.41 1.54
N PRO A 87 36.94 -14.07 0.97
CA PRO A 87 38.21 -14.52 1.49
C PRO A 87 38.40 -14.15 2.97
N ASP A 88 38.87 -15.09 3.76
CA ASP A 88 39.18 -14.93 5.19
C ASP A 88 40.63 -14.48 5.44
N LYS A 89 41.37 -14.16 4.38
CA LYS A 89 42.76 -13.66 4.42
C LYS A 89 42.80 -12.18 4.09
N GLY A 90 43.47 -11.39 4.95
CA GLY A 90 43.62 -9.94 4.77
C GLY A 90 42.72 -9.13 5.69
N CYS A 91 42.33 -7.93 5.25
CA CYS A 91 41.37 -7.07 5.95
C CYS A 91 40.09 -6.87 5.11
N ILE A 92 38.97 -6.64 5.80
CA ILE A 92 37.66 -6.43 5.18
C ILE A 92 37.19 -5.03 5.56
N GLY A 93 37.07 -4.15 4.56
CA GLY A 93 36.43 -2.85 4.69
C GLY A 93 34.92 -2.95 4.60
N VAL A 94 34.20 -2.43 5.58
CA VAL A 94 32.75 -2.49 5.67
C VAL A 94 32.16 -1.09 5.62
N ILE A 95 31.39 -0.83 4.57
CA ILE A 95 30.64 0.40 4.32
C ILE A 95 29.19 0.13 4.74
N SER A 96 28.91 0.29 6.03
CA SER A 96 27.60 0.03 6.63
C SER A 96 27.40 0.75 7.96
N CYS A 97 26.20 0.65 8.53
CA CYS A 97 25.98 1.05 9.92
C CYS A 97 26.66 0.08 10.89
N GLY A 98 26.76 0.48 12.16
CA GLY A 98 27.46 -0.25 13.20
C GLY A 98 26.89 -1.63 13.47
N ILE A 99 25.59 -1.86 13.19
CA ILE A 99 25.01 -3.20 13.28
C ILE A 99 25.58 -4.11 12.17
N GLY A 100 25.65 -3.62 10.92
CA GLY A 100 26.24 -4.38 9.82
C GLY A 100 27.71 -4.69 10.05
N ILE A 101 28.48 -3.74 10.58
CA ILE A 101 29.89 -3.93 10.92
C ILE A 101 30.08 -4.98 12.02
N GLN A 102 29.29 -4.91 13.09
CA GLN A 102 29.32 -5.90 14.18
C GLN A 102 28.95 -7.30 13.69
N TYR A 103 27.94 -7.39 12.81
CA TYR A 103 27.51 -8.64 12.22
C TYR A 103 28.63 -9.31 11.40
N VAL A 104 29.26 -8.56 10.50
CA VAL A 104 30.39 -9.05 9.69
C VAL A 104 31.56 -9.47 10.59
N SER A 105 31.89 -8.67 11.61
CA SER A 105 32.94 -9.04 12.58
C SER A 105 32.61 -10.32 13.36
N GLY A 106 31.36 -10.47 13.79
CA GLY A 106 30.85 -11.65 14.47
C GLY A 106 30.93 -12.91 13.61
N PHE A 107 30.58 -12.81 12.32
CA PHE A 107 30.63 -13.93 11.37
C PHE A 107 32.03 -14.54 11.25
N PHE A 108 33.07 -13.71 11.15
CA PHE A 108 34.46 -14.18 11.10
C PHE A 108 35.04 -14.52 12.49
N ASN A 109 34.20 -14.55 13.55
CA ASN A 109 34.58 -14.80 14.94
C ASN A 109 35.77 -13.93 15.44
N GLY A 110 35.93 -12.75 14.83
CA GLY A 110 37.05 -11.85 15.05
C GLY A 110 38.42 -12.38 14.64
N GLN A 111 38.52 -13.33 13.71
CA GLN A 111 39.79 -13.78 13.13
C GLN A 111 40.31 -12.82 12.05
N VAL A 112 39.39 -12.10 11.39
CA VAL A 112 39.69 -11.16 10.30
C VAL A 112 39.63 -9.72 10.81
N LYS A 113 40.56 -8.87 10.36
CA LYS A 113 40.55 -7.43 10.67
C LYS A 113 39.43 -6.74 9.88
N ILE A 114 38.42 -6.26 10.59
CA ILE A 114 37.32 -5.47 10.01
C ILE A 114 37.64 -3.98 10.11
N LEU A 115 37.52 -3.26 8.99
CA LEU A 115 37.67 -1.80 8.91
C LEU A 115 36.28 -1.19 8.77
N ALA A 116 35.92 -0.27 9.67
CA ALA A 116 34.68 0.48 9.63
C ALA A 116 34.91 1.71 8.75
N LEU A 117 34.34 1.73 7.55
CA LEU A 117 34.56 2.80 6.58
C LEU A 117 33.39 3.80 6.52
N ALA A 118 32.40 3.60 7.38
CA ALA A 118 31.21 4.43 7.47
C ALA A 118 30.77 4.62 8.92
N ASP A 119 30.14 5.75 9.18
CA ASP A 119 29.52 6.10 10.44
C ASP A 119 28.01 5.87 10.38
N SER A 120 27.45 5.41 11.50
CA SER A 120 26.00 5.20 11.58
C SER A 120 25.28 6.52 11.74
N ILE A 121 24.29 6.80 10.89
CA ILE A 121 23.49 8.00 10.98
C ILE A 121 22.27 7.70 11.87
N PRO A 122 22.04 8.47 12.95
CA PRO A 122 20.86 8.33 13.82
C PRO A 122 19.53 8.63 13.14
N GLN A 123 19.56 9.16 11.93
CA GLN A 123 18.45 9.79 11.24
C GLN A 123 18.35 9.26 9.82
N SER A 124 17.51 8.25 9.62
CA SER A 124 16.78 8.16 8.36
C SER A 124 15.37 8.69 8.63
N GLY A 125 14.63 9.10 7.60
CA GLY A 125 13.21 9.47 7.71
C GLY A 125 12.29 8.38 8.28
N ASN A 126 12.87 7.24 8.67
CA ASN A 126 12.22 6.05 9.20
C ASN A 126 12.71 5.61 10.57
N ALA A 127 13.45 6.43 11.32
CA ALA A 127 13.83 6.11 12.70
C ALA A 127 12.58 6.08 13.61
N THR A 128 12.33 4.97 14.30
CA THR A 128 11.14 4.74 15.14
C THR A 128 11.39 4.98 16.64
N SER A 129 12.64 5.16 17.07
CA SER A 129 13.04 5.18 18.48
C SER A 129 14.17 6.17 18.75
N VAL A 130 14.31 6.57 20.02
CA VAL A 130 15.39 7.43 20.55
C VAL A 130 16.72 6.67 20.60
N GLU A 131 16.66 5.35 20.76
CA GLU A 131 17.79 4.43 20.63
C GLU A 131 17.77 3.79 19.24
N GLY A 132 18.90 3.78 18.52
CA GLY A 132 18.97 3.35 17.12
C GLY A 132 18.73 1.85 16.92
N TYR A 133 17.48 1.43 16.72
CA TYR A 133 17.21 0.18 16.00
C TYR A 133 17.46 0.43 14.51
N HIS A 134 18.71 0.24 14.08
CA HIS A 134 19.10 0.42 12.69
C HIS A 134 18.80 -0.81 11.83
N GLY A 135 17.61 -0.81 11.21
CA GLY A 135 17.30 -1.73 10.11
C GLY A 135 16.75 -3.10 10.54
N ILE A 136 16.92 -4.07 9.64
CA ILE A 136 16.31 -5.42 9.64
C ILE A 136 17.13 -6.41 10.51
N ALA A 137 17.73 -5.91 11.58
CA ALA A 137 18.61 -6.72 12.42
C ALA A 137 17.78 -7.78 13.17
N LEU A 138 17.98 -9.05 12.80
CA LEU A 138 17.35 -10.20 13.48
C LEU A 138 18.28 -10.78 14.57
N GLY A 139 19.49 -10.24 14.68
CA GLY A 139 20.50 -10.62 15.68
C GLY A 139 20.42 -9.78 16.96
N VAL A 140 21.39 -9.98 17.84
CA VAL A 140 21.48 -9.32 19.16
C VAL A 140 22.32 -8.04 19.13
N GLU A 141 22.93 -7.73 18.00
CA GLU A 141 23.82 -6.58 17.81
C GLU A 141 23.04 -5.26 17.94
N LYS A 142 23.60 -4.33 18.71
CA LYS A 142 22.99 -3.02 18.99
C LYS A 142 23.86 -1.89 18.43
N CYS A 143 23.27 -0.73 18.16
CA CYS A 143 24.05 0.44 17.73
C CYS A 143 23.44 1.72 18.28
N ALA A 144 24.24 2.54 18.96
CA ALA A 144 23.78 3.81 19.54
C ALA A 144 23.58 4.92 18.50
N ALA A 145 23.99 4.71 17.24
CA ALA A 145 23.90 5.73 16.21
C ALA A 145 24.59 7.05 16.59
N CYS A 146 25.77 6.97 17.20
CA CYS A 146 26.48 8.14 17.71
C CYS A 146 27.02 9.06 16.61
N GLY A 147 27.02 8.63 15.33
CA GLY A 147 27.59 9.41 14.23
C GLY A 147 29.12 9.28 14.11
N GLN A 148 29.75 8.53 15.02
CA GLN A 148 31.20 8.27 15.02
C GLN A 148 31.44 6.81 15.38
N CYS A 149 31.79 6.01 14.39
CA CYS A 149 32.00 4.58 14.52
C CYS A 149 33.48 4.26 14.75
N TYR A 150 33.77 3.52 15.82
CA TYR A 150 35.14 3.08 16.19
C TYR A 150 35.29 1.56 16.20
N LEU A 151 34.39 0.85 15.49
CA LEU A 151 34.35 -0.61 15.50
C LEU A 151 35.61 -1.26 14.89
N GLU A 152 36.33 -0.55 14.03
CA GLU A 152 37.65 -0.96 13.56
C GLU A 152 38.68 -1.03 14.68
N LYS A 153 38.64 -0.09 15.63
CA LYS A 153 39.54 -0.02 16.80
C LYS A 153 39.16 -1.01 17.89
N THR A 154 37.87 -1.33 18.01
CA THR A 154 37.34 -2.20 19.07
C THR A 154 37.10 -3.65 18.63
N GLY A 155 37.62 -4.04 17.46
CA GLY A 155 37.45 -5.40 16.94
C GLY A 155 36.00 -5.73 16.58
N GLY A 156 35.14 -4.73 16.37
CA GLY A 156 33.74 -4.93 16.00
C GLY A 156 32.82 -5.28 17.18
N ILE A 157 33.14 -4.81 18.39
CA ILE A 157 32.24 -4.80 19.56
C ILE A 157 32.02 -3.34 19.96
N CYS A 158 30.78 -2.93 20.18
CA CYS A 158 30.47 -1.51 20.37
C CYS A 158 30.49 -1.13 21.87
N PRO A 159 31.54 -0.44 22.36
CA PRO A 159 31.61 -0.06 23.78
C PRO A 159 30.51 0.94 24.19
N VAL A 160 29.87 1.64 23.25
CA VAL A 160 28.79 2.59 23.57
C VAL A 160 27.51 1.86 24.03
N VAL A 161 27.20 0.69 23.45
CA VAL A 161 25.97 -0.06 23.76
C VAL A 161 26.22 -1.32 24.57
N ASP A 162 27.41 -1.92 24.48
CA ASP A 162 27.75 -3.17 25.17
C ASP A 162 28.40 -2.92 26.54
N CYS A 163 28.93 -1.72 26.79
CA CYS A 163 29.41 -1.33 28.12
C CYS A 163 28.24 -0.75 28.94
N ALA A 164 28.06 -1.25 30.16
CA ALA A 164 27.04 -0.74 31.09
C ALA A 164 27.16 0.77 31.41
N LYS A 165 28.35 1.35 31.22
CA LYS A 165 28.60 2.80 31.40
C LYS A 165 28.76 3.56 30.07
N SER A 166 28.65 2.89 28.93
CA SER A 166 28.85 3.47 27.59
C SER A 166 30.19 4.20 27.40
N LEU A 167 31.23 3.80 28.14
CA LEU A 167 32.51 4.50 28.19
C LEU A 167 33.43 4.12 27.02
N LEU A 168 33.94 5.13 26.32
CA LEU A 168 35.04 5.02 25.35
C LEU A 168 36.41 5.22 26.02
N ASN A 169 36.48 6.09 27.02
CA ASN A 169 37.63 6.34 27.89
C ASN A 169 37.16 6.69 29.31
N GLY A 170 38.06 6.60 30.29
CA GLY A 170 37.83 7.06 31.66
C GLY A 170 37.80 5.95 32.71
N PRO A 171 37.52 6.29 33.99
CA PRO A 171 37.59 5.34 35.10
C PRO A 171 36.51 4.24 34.96
N CYS A 172 36.97 3.02 34.71
CA CYS A 172 36.11 1.84 34.60
C CYS A 172 35.71 1.32 35.98
N GLY A 173 34.58 0.60 36.05
CA GLY A 173 34.20 -0.16 37.25
C GLY A 173 34.98 -1.46 37.42
N GLY A 174 35.66 -1.97 36.39
CA GLY A 174 36.31 -3.27 36.43
C GLY A 174 35.42 -4.41 35.93
N ALA A 175 35.96 -5.62 36.02
CA ALA A 175 35.28 -6.85 35.68
C ALA A 175 35.65 -7.92 36.70
N ASP A 176 34.70 -8.79 37.02
CA ASP A 176 34.96 -9.88 37.95
C ASP A 176 35.85 -10.97 37.34
N LYS A 177 36.21 -11.95 38.16
CA LYS A 177 37.05 -13.10 37.79
C LYS A 177 36.46 -13.93 36.63
N ASP A 178 35.15 -13.87 36.42
CA ASP A 178 34.42 -14.63 35.40
C ASP A 178 34.21 -13.78 34.12
N GLY A 179 34.73 -12.55 34.10
CA GLY A 179 34.69 -11.63 32.97
C GLY A 179 33.37 -10.86 32.83
N LYS A 180 32.53 -10.82 33.88
CA LYS A 180 31.30 -10.03 33.91
C LYS A 180 31.56 -8.59 34.36
N CYS A 181 30.70 -7.67 33.95
CA CYS A 181 30.84 -6.27 34.33
C CYS A 181 30.50 -6.05 35.81
N GLU A 182 31.33 -5.30 36.55
CA GLU A 182 31.09 -5.01 37.97
C GLU A 182 29.85 -4.12 38.20
N VAL A 183 29.52 -3.28 37.22
CA VAL A 183 28.39 -2.34 37.27
C VAL A 183 27.07 -3.04 36.94
N ASN A 184 27.10 -4.03 36.05
CA ASN A 184 25.96 -4.87 35.70
C ASN A 184 26.44 -6.31 35.49
N ARG A 185 26.24 -7.16 36.50
CA ARG A 185 26.74 -8.54 36.53
C ARG A 185 26.07 -9.48 35.53
N GLU A 186 24.94 -9.09 34.95
CA GLU A 186 24.29 -9.88 33.90
C GLU A 186 25.07 -9.81 32.58
N LEU A 187 25.74 -8.67 32.33
CA LEU A 187 26.45 -8.39 31.09
C LEU A 187 27.91 -8.90 31.11
N PRO A 188 28.40 -9.50 30.01
CA PRO A 188 29.83 -9.68 29.81
C PRO A 188 30.53 -8.32 29.74
N CYS A 189 31.76 -8.23 30.23
CA CYS A 189 32.54 -6.99 30.13
C CYS A 189 32.93 -6.73 28.66
N ALA A 190 32.37 -5.69 28.06
CA ALA A 190 32.65 -5.30 26.67
C ALA A 190 34.17 -5.16 26.39
N TRP A 191 34.92 -4.56 27.31
CA TRP A 191 36.37 -4.34 27.14
C TRP A 191 37.19 -5.63 27.19
N ILE A 192 36.75 -6.63 27.97
CA ILE A 192 37.37 -7.97 27.95
C ILE A 192 37.08 -8.65 26.62
N GLU A 193 35.86 -8.56 26.11
CA GLU A 193 35.49 -9.15 24.82
C GLU A 193 36.21 -8.47 23.65
N ILE A 194 36.34 -7.14 23.68
CA ILE A 194 37.18 -6.36 22.75
C ILE A 194 38.62 -6.86 22.79
N TYR A 195 39.22 -6.97 23.97
CA TYR A 195 40.59 -7.46 24.12
C TYR A 195 40.77 -8.87 23.56
N LYS A 196 39.88 -9.81 23.91
CA LYS A 196 39.91 -11.18 23.39
C LYS A 196 39.83 -11.18 21.86
N ARG A 197 38.98 -10.33 21.28
CA ARG A 197 38.78 -10.26 19.83
C ARG A 197 39.98 -9.64 19.12
N LEU A 198 40.53 -8.54 19.62
CA LEU A 198 41.76 -7.93 19.08
C LEU A 198 42.95 -8.89 19.16
N LYS A 199 43.09 -9.64 20.26
CA LYS A 199 44.16 -10.63 20.42
C LYS A 199 44.11 -11.73 19.35
N ARG A 200 42.92 -12.19 18.94
CA ARG A 200 42.76 -13.17 17.84
C ARG A 200 43.22 -12.60 16.49
N GLN A 201 43.15 -11.29 16.32
CA GLN A 201 43.64 -10.57 15.13
C GLN A 201 45.13 -10.22 15.21
N GLY A 202 45.83 -10.63 16.27
CA GLY A 202 47.22 -10.22 16.51
C GLY A 202 47.39 -8.73 16.88
N ARG A 203 46.32 -8.07 17.33
CA ARG A 203 46.30 -6.64 17.66
C ARG A 203 46.31 -6.42 19.16
N ALA A 204 47.03 -5.39 19.60
CA ALA A 204 47.00 -4.92 20.99
C ALA A 204 45.85 -3.92 21.19
N ILE A 205 45.37 -3.83 22.43
CA ILE A 205 44.51 -2.71 22.86
C ILE A 205 45.45 -1.53 23.14
N GLY A 206 45.41 -0.49 22.31
CA GLY A 206 46.43 0.57 22.38
C GLY A 206 46.15 1.84 21.57
N GLU A 207 45.30 1.77 20.55
CA GLU A 207 44.81 2.97 19.88
C GLU A 207 43.79 3.66 20.77
N LYS A 208 44.05 4.93 21.15
CA LYS A 208 43.06 5.75 21.85
C LYS A 208 41.84 5.89 20.94
N VAL A 209 40.68 5.51 21.46
CA VAL A 209 39.39 5.84 20.84
C VAL A 209 39.09 7.25 21.30
N ASP A 210 38.78 8.18 20.40
CA ASP A 210 38.48 9.56 20.82
C ASP A 210 37.15 9.61 21.59
N ILE A 211 37.00 10.61 22.47
CA ILE A 211 35.71 10.86 23.11
C ILE A 211 34.75 11.30 22.00
N ASN A 212 33.55 10.70 21.96
CA ASN A 212 32.50 11.10 21.02
C ASN A 212 32.30 12.62 21.07
N ASP A 213 32.37 13.27 19.93
CA ASP A 213 31.95 14.66 19.77
C ASP A 213 30.43 14.71 19.69
N TYR A 214 29.81 15.03 20.82
CA TYR A 214 28.35 15.13 20.93
C TYR A 214 27.77 16.32 20.14
N ASN A 215 28.60 17.21 19.58
CA ASN A 215 28.14 18.28 18.69
C ASN A 215 27.92 17.79 17.25
N VAL A 216 28.50 16.65 16.85
CA VAL A 216 28.27 16.05 15.53
C VAL A 216 26.80 15.67 15.35
N PHE A 217 26.12 15.27 16.44
CA PHE A 217 24.66 15.12 16.50
C PHE A 217 24.12 15.41 17.92
N PRO A 218 23.60 16.62 18.18
CA PRO A 218 23.07 17.00 19.49
C PRO A 218 21.94 16.05 19.96
N VAL A 219 22.01 15.59 21.20
CA VAL A 219 21.06 14.60 21.77
C VAL A 219 19.61 15.13 21.77
N GLY A 220 19.41 16.44 21.98
CA GLY A 220 18.10 17.10 21.91
C GLY A 220 17.48 17.03 20.51
N GLU A 221 18.27 17.33 19.47
CA GLU A 221 17.84 17.30 18.07
C GLU A 221 17.47 15.88 17.61
N LYS A 222 18.11 14.83 18.14
CA LYS A 222 17.74 13.42 17.87
C LYS A 222 16.32 13.10 18.35
N GLY A 223 15.98 13.54 19.56
CA GLY A 223 14.65 13.35 20.14
C GLY A 223 13.57 14.09 19.35
N GLU A 224 13.87 15.33 18.94
CA GLU A 224 12.95 16.16 18.15
C GLU A 224 12.74 15.62 16.74
N TYR A 225 13.81 15.17 16.05
CA TYR A 225 13.70 14.59 14.71
C TYR A 225 12.94 13.24 14.72
N SER A 226 13.17 12.40 15.73
CA SER A 226 12.41 11.15 15.91
C SER A 226 10.92 11.43 16.15
N LYS A 227 10.60 12.39 17.03
CA LYS A 227 9.22 12.85 17.24
C LYS A 227 8.60 13.39 15.96
N ALA A 228 9.31 14.24 15.21
CA ALA A 228 8.83 14.78 13.94
C ALA A 228 8.55 13.68 12.89
N ASN A 229 9.39 12.64 12.82
CA ASN A 229 9.15 11.49 11.93
C ASN A 229 7.97 10.62 12.39
N GLN A 230 7.82 10.39 13.70
CA GLN A 230 6.67 9.68 14.26
C GLN A 230 5.38 10.45 14.02
N GLU A 231 5.40 11.78 14.20
CA GLU A 231 4.28 12.67 13.91
C GLU A 231 3.92 12.61 12.43
N LYS A 232 4.88 12.77 11.52
CA LYS A 232 4.69 12.63 10.06
C LYS A 232 4.05 11.28 9.70
N ARG A 233 4.51 10.19 10.29
CA ARG A 233 3.95 8.84 10.07
C ARG A 233 2.53 8.69 10.58
N ARG A 234 2.19 9.37 11.68
CA ARG A 234 0.86 9.36 12.31
C ARG A 234 -0.07 10.43 11.76
N VAL A 235 0.37 11.30 10.84
CA VAL A 235 -0.53 12.23 10.15
C VAL A 235 -1.65 11.41 9.49
N GLY A 236 -2.89 11.72 9.90
CA GLY A 236 -4.08 10.96 9.52
C GLY A 236 -4.33 9.76 10.43
N PHE A 237 -3.70 8.63 10.10
CA PHE A 237 -3.81 7.33 10.78
C PHE A 237 -2.46 6.59 10.74
N TYR A 238 -2.26 5.58 11.60
CA TYR A 238 -1.02 4.78 11.60
C TYR A 238 -0.83 4.01 10.28
N GLY A 239 0.40 3.78 9.85
CA GLY A 239 0.69 3.01 8.65
C GLY A 239 0.30 3.74 7.36
N GLY A 240 -0.10 2.99 6.33
CA GLY A 240 -0.38 3.51 4.99
C GLY A 240 0.89 3.80 4.17
N VAL A 241 0.69 4.22 2.92
CA VAL A 241 1.77 4.52 1.96
C VAL A 241 1.44 5.78 1.14
N TYR A 242 2.45 6.33 0.48
CA TYR A 242 2.34 7.45 -0.47
C TYR A 242 2.76 6.93 -1.85
N PRO A 243 1.88 6.22 -2.58
CA PRO A 243 2.20 5.76 -3.92
C PRO A 243 2.28 6.96 -4.87
N LEU A 244 3.03 6.81 -5.97
CA LEU A 244 2.98 7.81 -7.05
C LEU A 244 1.55 7.88 -7.57
N GLU A 245 0.97 9.08 -7.59
CA GLU A 245 -0.46 9.24 -7.86
C GLU A 245 -0.82 8.96 -9.32
N LYS A 246 0.00 9.40 -10.28
CA LYS A 246 -0.22 9.14 -11.71
C LYS A 246 -1.60 9.60 -12.22
N LYS A 247 -2.16 10.66 -11.62
CA LYS A 247 -3.50 11.18 -11.91
C LYS A 247 -3.51 12.27 -12.98
N GLU A 248 -2.35 12.81 -13.33
CA GLU A 248 -2.18 14.00 -14.17
C GLU A 248 -2.64 13.76 -15.63
N GLU A 249 -2.71 12.50 -16.06
CA GLU A 249 -3.19 12.12 -17.39
C GLU A 249 -4.70 12.25 -17.55
N THR A 250 -5.47 12.24 -16.45
CA THR A 250 -6.94 12.14 -16.51
C THR A 250 -7.69 13.09 -15.58
N ASP A 251 -7.01 13.78 -14.67
CA ASP A 251 -7.62 14.65 -13.64
C ASP A 251 -8.35 15.87 -14.20
N THR A 252 -7.87 16.43 -15.31
CA THR A 252 -8.38 17.63 -15.97
C THR A 252 -9.26 17.32 -17.18
N ILE A 253 -9.36 16.05 -17.58
CA ILE A 253 -10.15 15.61 -18.73
C ILE A 253 -11.61 15.44 -18.31
N PRO A 254 -12.56 16.16 -18.94
CA PRO A 254 -13.98 16.01 -18.65
C PRO A 254 -14.51 14.60 -18.87
N ILE A 255 -15.55 14.24 -18.13
CA ILE A 255 -16.23 12.96 -18.31
C ILE A 255 -16.83 12.88 -19.73
N LYS A 256 -16.56 11.77 -20.43
CA LYS A 256 -17.07 11.51 -21.78
C LYS A 256 -18.00 10.30 -21.78
N VAL A 257 -18.97 10.26 -22.67
CA VAL A 257 -19.75 9.04 -22.89
C VAL A 257 -18.93 8.07 -23.73
N PHE A 258 -18.74 6.84 -23.26
CA PHE A 258 -18.07 5.80 -24.05
C PHE A 258 -19.01 5.31 -25.18
N PRO A 259 -18.50 5.06 -26.40
CA PRO A 259 -19.31 4.51 -27.48
C PRO A 259 -20.02 3.22 -27.06
N ALA A 260 -21.31 3.10 -27.39
CA ALA A 260 -22.05 1.88 -27.11
C ALA A 260 -21.48 0.72 -27.96
N PRO A 261 -21.13 -0.43 -27.35
CA PRO A 261 -20.61 -1.55 -28.11
C PRO A 261 -21.73 -2.28 -28.86
N ASP A 262 -21.38 -3.06 -29.88
CA ASP A 262 -22.32 -3.86 -30.66
C ASP A 262 -22.92 -5.00 -29.83
N LYS A 263 -22.16 -5.48 -28.84
CA LYS A 263 -22.56 -6.57 -27.93
C LYS A 263 -22.11 -6.26 -26.51
N LEU A 264 -22.96 -6.57 -25.54
CA LEU A 264 -22.63 -6.47 -24.11
C LEU A 264 -22.71 -7.85 -23.45
N THR A 265 -21.80 -8.08 -22.51
CA THR A 265 -21.72 -9.28 -21.66
C THR A 265 -22.11 -8.89 -20.24
N VAL A 266 -23.38 -9.07 -19.87
CA VAL A 266 -23.89 -8.65 -18.56
C VAL A 266 -23.82 -9.82 -17.58
N PHE A 267 -22.87 -9.79 -16.65
CA PHE A 267 -22.74 -10.82 -15.62
C PHE A 267 -23.91 -10.80 -14.62
N LEU A 268 -24.36 -11.98 -14.18
CA LEU A 268 -25.38 -12.09 -13.14
C LEU A 268 -24.81 -11.95 -11.72
N SER A 269 -23.50 -12.15 -11.57
CA SER A 269 -22.77 -11.89 -10.34
C SER A 269 -22.06 -10.54 -10.45
N GLN A 270 -22.57 -9.50 -9.79
CA GLN A 270 -21.94 -8.17 -9.74
C GLN A 270 -21.97 -7.55 -8.34
N HIS A 271 -22.11 -8.40 -7.33
CA HIS A 271 -22.23 -8.07 -5.90
C HIS A 271 -21.61 -9.19 -5.06
N ILE A 272 -21.51 -8.99 -3.75
CA ILE A 272 -20.90 -9.97 -2.83
C ILE A 272 -21.78 -11.18 -2.50
N GLY A 273 -23.09 -11.10 -2.68
CA GLY A 273 -24.01 -12.21 -2.44
C GLY A 273 -24.10 -13.23 -3.59
N THR A 274 -25.06 -14.14 -3.47
CA THR A 274 -25.40 -15.17 -4.48
C THR A 274 -25.75 -14.52 -5.82
N PRO A 275 -25.22 -15.01 -6.97
CA PRO A 275 -25.54 -14.47 -8.29
C PRO A 275 -27.04 -14.36 -8.56
N ALA A 276 -27.45 -13.31 -9.29
CA ALA A 276 -28.84 -13.11 -9.65
C ALA A 276 -29.38 -14.23 -10.57
N VAL A 277 -30.67 -14.54 -10.44
CA VAL A 277 -31.35 -15.53 -11.28
C VAL A 277 -31.79 -14.87 -12.59
N PRO A 278 -31.43 -15.40 -13.77
CA PRO A 278 -31.81 -14.79 -15.04
C PRO A 278 -33.32 -14.85 -15.25
N LEU A 279 -33.90 -13.75 -15.74
CA LEU A 279 -35.33 -13.61 -16.07
C LEU A 279 -35.61 -13.70 -17.57
N VAL A 280 -34.57 -13.69 -18.39
CA VAL A 280 -34.64 -13.72 -19.85
C VAL A 280 -34.08 -15.04 -20.38
N LYS A 281 -34.37 -15.33 -21.65
CA LYS A 281 -33.81 -16.45 -22.41
C LYS A 281 -33.27 -15.97 -23.76
N LYS A 282 -32.44 -16.81 -24.40
CA LYS A 282 -31.97 -16.57 -25.76
C LYS A 282 -33.16 -16.34 -26.71
N GLY A 283 -33.09 -15.26 -27.47
CA GLY A 283 -34.11 -14.84 -28.43
C GLY A 283 -35.00 -13.71 -27.95
N ASP A 284 -35.07 -13.44 -26.65
CA ASP A 284 -35.89 -12.37 -26.09
C ASP A 284 -35.39 -10.99 -26.54
N LEU A 285 -36.32 -10.06 -26.77
CA LEU A 285 -36.04 -8.65 -26.94
C LEU A 285 -36.07 -7.98 -25.56
N VAL A 286 -35.10 -7.12 -25.30
CA VAL A 286 -34.98 -6.39 -24.03
C VAL A 286 -34.87 -4.90 -24.29
N LYS A 287 -35.40 -4.09 -23.38
CA LYS A 287 -35.29 -2.64 -23.39
C LYS A 287 -34.21 -2.16 -22.43
N LYS A 288 -33.69 -0.95 -22.67
CA LYS A 288 -32.74 -0.30 -21.77
C LYS A 288 -33.39 -0.03 -20.41
N GLY A 289 -32.77 -0.54 -19.36
CA GLY A 289 -33.26 -0.47 -17.98
C GLY A 289 -34.20 -1.61 -17.59
N GLU A 290 -34.55 -2.52 -18.50
CA GLU A 290 -35.39 -3.68 -18.20
C GLU A 290 -34.68 -4.64 -17.25
N LYS A 291 -35.42 -5.19 -16.28
CA LYS A 291 -34.88 -6.18 -15.35
C LYS A 291 -34.62 -7.51 -16.08
N ILE A 292 -33.38 -7.98 -16.07
CA ILE A 292 -32.97 -9.24 -16.71
C ILE A 292 -32.45 -10.29 -15.71
N GLY A 293 -32.21 -9.89 -14.45
CA GLY A 293 -31.82 -10.80 -13.38
C GLY A 293 -32.43 -10.39 -12.04
N GLU A 294 -33.06 -11.34 -11.36
CA GLU A 294 -33.68 -11.15 -10.04
C GLU A 294 -32.66 -11.44 -8.93
N ALA A 295 -32.66 -10.61 -7.89
CA ALA A 295 -31.76 -10.82 -6.75
C ALA A 295 -32.21 -12.03 -5.91
N GLU A 296 -31.26 -12.89 -5.51
CA GLU A 296 -31.53 -14.03 -4.64
C GLU A 296 -30.79 -13.89 -3.30
N GLY A 297 -31.55 -13.57 -2.24
CA GLY A 297 -31.03 -13.41 -0.88
C GLY A 297 -30.56 -12.00 -0.54
N PHE A 298 -30.14 -11.83 0.72
CA PHE A 298 -29.96 -10.50 1.33
C PHE A 298 -28.82 -9.66 0.74
N PHE A 299 -27.74 -10.30 0.29
CA PHE A 299 -26.56 -9.62 -0.28
C PHE A 299 -26.51 -9.63 -1.81
N SER A 300 -27.58 -10.11 -2.46
CA SER A 300 -27.73 -10.08 -3.92
C SER A 300 -28.33 -8.76 -4.39
N SER A 301 -28.15 -8.41 -5.67
CA SER A 301 -28.69 -7.19 -6.27
C SER A 301 -29.24 -7.43 -7.67
N THR A 302 -30.35 -6.78 -7.99
CA THR A 302 -31.04 -6.87 -9.28
C THR A 302 -30.17 -6.44 -10.45
N ILE A 303 -30.27 -7.16 -11.58
CA ILE A 303 -29.50 -6.90 -12.80
C ILE A 303 -30.45 -6.44 -13.92
N HIS A 304 -30.02 -5.42 -14.67
CA HIS A 304 -30.82 -4.78 -15.71
C HIS A 304 -30.07 -4.75 -17.04
N SER A 305 -30.81 -4.67 -18.14
CA SER A 305 -30.25 -4.48 -19.46
C SER A 305 -29.70 -3.05 -19.62
N PRO A 306 -28.42 -2.87 -20.00
CA PRO A 306 -27.83 -1.56 -20.24
C PRO A 306 -28.21 -0.91 -21.57
N ILE A 307 -28.79 -1.69 -22.47
CA ILE A 307 -29.14 -1.31 -23.84
C ILE A 307 -30.51 -1.89 -24.21
N SER A 308 -31.12 -1.37 -25.26
CA SER A 308 -32.16 -2.11 -25.99
C SER A 308 -31.51 -3.07 -26.98
N GLY A 309 -32.14 -4.22 -27.21
CA GLY A 309 -31.62 -5.18 -28.16
C GLY A 309 -32.15 -6.58 -27.97
N LYS A 310 -31.35 -7.57 -28.36
CA LYS A 310 -31.74 -8.98 -28.37
C LYS A 310 -30.78 -9.82 -27.54
N VAL A 311 -31.32 -10.68 -26.68
CA VAL A 311 -30.53 -11.68 -25.96
C VAL A 311 -30.08 -12.76 -26.93
N ILE A 312 -28.79 -12.83 -27.22
CA ILE A 312 -28.23 -13.81 -28.18
C ILE A 312 -27.69 -15.08 -27.51
N ALA A 313 -27.33 -15.00 -26.22
CA ALA A 313 -26.86 -16.14 -25.44
C ALA A 313 -27.01 -15.88 -23.93
N ILE A 314 -27.10 -16.98 -23.18
CA ILE A 314 -26.89 -17.01 -21.72
C ILE A 314 -25.85 -18.09 -21.49
N GLU A 315 -24.63 -17.68 -21.16
CA GLU A 315 -23.46 -18.55 -21.14
C GLU A 315 -22.45 -18.11 -20.09
N ASP A 316 -21.53 -19.01 -19.75
CA ASP A 316 -20.45 -18.70 -18.83
C ASP A 316 -19.34 -17.94 -19.56
N ARG A 317 -18.91 -16.81 -18.97
CA ARG A 317 -17.77 -16.00 -19.43
C ARG A 317 -16.80 -15.79 -18.28
N THR A 318 -15.54 -15.47 -18.59
CA THR A 318 -14.53 -15.18 -17.57
C THR A 318 -14.91 -13.93 -16.80
N HIS A 319 -15.26 -14.07 -15.52
CA HIS A 319 -15.67 -12.94 -14.69
C HIS A 319 -14.47 -12.08 -14.28
N PRO A 320 -14.54 -10.73 -14.34
CA PRO A 320 -13.38 -9.87 -14.20
C PRO A 320 -12.76 -9.85 -12.80
N VAL A 321 -13.52 -10.19 -11.75
CA VAL A 321 -13.02 -10.22 -10.36
C VAL A 321 -12.44 -11.59 -9.98
N SER A 322 -13.20 -12.67 -10.18
CA SER A 322 -12.79 -14.03 -9.79
C SER A 322 -11.86 -14.69 -10.80
N GLN A 323 -11.81 -14.19 -12.05
CA GLN A 323 -11.06 -14.79 -13.16
C GLN A 323 -11.46 -16.27 -13.40
N THR A 324 -12.72 -16.58 -13.16
CA THR A 324 -13.33 -17.90 -13.37
C THR A 324 -14.60 -17.75 -14.21
N PRO A 325 -15.03 -18.81 -14.93
CA PRO A 325 -16.31 -18.80 -15.64
C PRO A 325 -17.48 -18.50 -14.68
N GLN A 326 -18.36 -17.57 -15.07
CA GLN A 326 -19.61 -17.21 -14.39
C GLN A 326 -20.70 -16.91 -15.41
N LYS A 327 -21.96 -17.19 -15.06
CA LYS A 327 -23.11 -16.94 -15.93
C LYS A 327 -23.26 -15.46 -16.28
N SER A 328 -23.51 -15.22 -17.56
CA SER A 328 -23.72 -13.90 -18.15
C SER A 328 -24.82 -13.93 -19.21
N VAL A 329 -25.44 -12.78 -19.45
CA VAL A 329 -26.42 -12.55 -20.51
C VAL A 329 -25.75 -11.74 -21.60
N ILE A 330 -25.70 -12.28 -22.82
CA ILE A 330 -25.10 -11.60 -23.98
C ILE A 330 -26.21 -10.91 -24.77
N ILE A 331 -26.11 -9.60 -24.92
CA ILE A 331 -27.13 -8.75 -25.54
C ILE A 331 -26.51 -8.10 -26.78
N GLU A 332 -27.12 -8.33 -27.94
CA GLU A 332 -26.79 -7.64 -29.19
C GLU A 332 -27.55 -6.32 -29.24
N ASN A 333 -26.82 -5.23 -29.45
CA ASN A 333 -27.33 -3.87 -29.45
C ASN A 333 -28.09 -3.56 -30.74
N ASP A 334 -29.33 -3.06 -30.61
CA ASP A 334 -30.14 -2.66 -31.76
C ASP A 334 -29.90 -1.20 -32.20
N GLY A 335 -29.17 -0.42 -31.39
CA GLY A 335 -28.90 1.00 -31.63
C GLY A 335 -30.10 1.93 -31.45
N LEU A 336 -31.23 1.42 -30.95
CA LEU A 336 -32.48 2.17 -30.81
C LEU A 336 -32.62 2.90 -29.47
N GLU A 337 -31.86 2.48 -28.45
CA GLU A 337 -31.88 3.02 -27.08
C GLU A 337 -33.31 3.10 -26.47
N ILE A 338 -34.17 2.12 -26.78
CA ILE A 338 -35.56 2.07 -26.29
C ILE A 338 -35.56 1.86 -24.78
N LEU A 339 -36.11 2.81 -24.03
CA LEU A 339 -36.23 2.73 -22.58
C LEU A 339 -37.39 1.83 -22.15
N ASP A 340 -37.15 1.07 -21.08
CA ASP A 340 -38.19 0.30 -20.41
C ASP A 340 -39.18 1.22 -19.67
N SER A 341 -40.45 0.83 -19.62
CA SER A 341 -41.50 1.63 -18.96
C SER A 341 -41.30 1.75 -17.45
N SER A 342 -40.52 0.88 -16.81
CA SER A 342 -40.20 1.00 -15.38
C SER A 342 -39.20 2.14 -15.07
N VAL A 343 -38.57 2.74 -16.09
CA VAL A 343 -37.68 3.89 -15.95
C VAL A 343 -38.52 5.16 -15.88
N GLU A 344 -39.14 5.38 -14.72
CA GLU A 344 -40.02 6.53 -14.47
C GLU A 344 -39.34 7.56 -13.56
N PRO A 345 -39.09 8.79 -14.03
CA PRO A 345 -38.59 9.88 -13.18
C PRO A 345 -39.56 10.23 -12.06
N LEU A 346 -39.03 10.57 -10.89
CA LEU A 346 -39.82 10.97 -9.72
C LEU A 346 -39.25 12.26 -9.11
N THR A 347 -39.92 13.37 -9.35
CA THR A 347 -39.53 14.68 -8.82
C THR A 347 -39.94 14.90 -7.36
N ASP A 348 -41.06 14.31 -6.93
CA ASP A 348 -41.60 14.39 -5.56
C ASP A 348 -41.28 13.14 -4.73
N TRP A 349 -39.99 12.77 -4.70
CA TRP A 349 -39.54 11.64 -3.87
C TRP A 349 -39.58 11.98 -2.36
N GLN A 350 -39.68 13.26 -2.02
CA GLN A 350 -39.75 13.74 -0.64
C GLN A 350 -41.04 13.29 0.06
N GLY A 351 -42.12 13.04 -0.69
CA GLY A 351 -43.36 12.48 -0.16
C GLY A 351 -43.30 10.98 0.16
N LEU A 352 -42.30 10.25 -0.36
CA LEU A 352 -42.20 8.81 -0.16
C LEU A 352 -41.79 8.42 1.27
N SER A 353 -42.27 7.25 1.69
CA SER A 353 -41.83 6.60 2.92
C SER A 353 -40.37 6.11 2.82
N LYS A 354 -39.75 5.80 3.96
CA LYS A 354 -38.42 5.18 4.00
C LYS A 354 -38.43 3.84 3.27
N GLU A 355 -39.49 3.06 3.48
CA GLU A 355 -39.67 1.73 2.94
C GLU A 355 -39.79 1.75 1.41
N ASP A 356 -40.54 2.71 0.85
CA ASP A 356 -40.70 2.88 -0.60
C ASP A 356 -39.39 3.31 -1.26
N LEU A 357 -38.62 4.21 -0.63
CA LEU A 357 -37.31 4.60 -1.11
C LEU A 357 -36.32 3.43 -1.10
N LEU A 358 -36.28 2.64 -0.03
CA LEU A 358 -35.44 1.45 0.07
C LEU A 358 -35.81 0.42 -0.99
N LYS A 359 -37.11 0.16 -1.18
CA LYS A 359 -37.62 -0.76 -2.20
C LYS A 359 -37.19 -0.30 -3.59
N ARG A 360 -37.38 0.98 -3.92
CA ARG A 360 -36.98 1.56 -5.21
C ARG A 360 -35.46 1.44 -5.44
N ILE A 361 -34.63 1.78 -4.45
CA ILE A 361 -33.16 1.64 -4.55
C ILE A 361 -32.75 0.18 -4.76
N SER A 362 -33.41 -0.76 -4.05
CA SER A 362 -33.17 -2.19 -4.19
C SER A 362 -33.56 -2.71 -5.57
N GLU A 363 -34.75 -2.35 -6.06
CA GLU A 363 -35.26 -2.74 -7.38
C GLU A 363 -34.36 -2.22 -8.50
N LYS A 364 -33.82 -1.01 -8.37
CA LYS A 364 -32.88 -0.39 -9.34
C LYS A 364 -31.46 -0.97 -9.27
N GLY A 365 -31.23 -1.92 -8.37
CA GLY A 365 -30.00 -2.71 -8.31
C GLY A 365 -28.77 -1.91 -7.89
N ILE A 366 -28.93 -0.93 -7.00
CA ILE A 366 -27.82 -0.09 -6.56
C ILE A 366 -26.96 -0.84 -5.54
N ILE A 367 -25.64 -0.81 -5.75
CA ILE A 367 -24.64 -1.40 -4.87
C ILE A 367 -23.59 -0.33 -4.50
N GLY A 368 -22.81 -0.60 -3.44
CA GLY A 368 -21.68 0.23 -3.05
C GLY A 368 -20.56 0.21 -4.10
N LEU A 369 -20.32 1.37 -4.72
CA LEU A 369 -19.34 1.54 -5.80
C LEU A 369 -17.89 1.76 -5.33
N GLY A 370 -17.68 1.89 -4.01
CA GLY A 370 -16.36 2.05 -3.40
C GLY A 370 -15.57 0.75 -3.18
N GLY A 371 -16.00 -0.37 -3.76
CA GLY A 371 -15.23 -1.62 -3.80
C GLY A 371 -15.97 -2.87 -3.31
N ALA A 372 -16.58 -2.81 -2.12
CA ALA A 372 -17.21 -4.00 -1.52
C ALA A 372 -18.46 -4.51 -2.25
N MET A 373 -19.06 -3.72 -3.16
CA MET A 373 -20.21 -4.14 -3.97
C MET A 373 -21.40 -4.71 -3.15
N CYS A 374 -21.56 -4.23 -1.91
CA CYS A 374 -22.69 -4.56 -1.05
C CYS A 374 -23.95 -3.81 -1.51
N PRO A 375 -25.14 -4.43 -1.59
CA PRO A 375 -26.37 -3.72 -1.94
C PRO A 375 -26.60 -2.48 -1.08
N SER A 376 -26.87 -1.34 -1.71
CA SER A 376 -27.03 -0.08 -0.99
C SER A 376 -28.27 -0.09 -0.09
N SER A 377 -29.33 -0.81 -0.46
CA SER A 377 -30.52 -1.01 0.38
C SER A 377 -30.20 -1.67 1.72
N VAL A 378 -29.26 -2.62 1.76
CA VAL A 378 -28.77 -3.25 3.00
C VAL A 378 -28.05 -2.21 3.86
N LYS A 379 -27.14 -1.42 3.25
CA LYS A 379 -26.38 -0.40 3.97
C LYS A 379 -27.25 0.76 4.49
N LEU A 380 -28.36 1.04 3.80
CA LEU A 380 -29.35 2.05 4.19
C LEU A 380 -30.35 1.57 5.27
N ASN A 381 -30.29 0.30 5.65
CA ASN A 381 -31.13 -0.25 6.71
C ASN A 381 -30.28 -0.91 7.81
N PRO A 382 -29.43 -0.14 8.51
CA PRO A 382 -28.58 -0.68 9.55
C PRO A 382 -29.41 -1.25 10.72
N PRO A 383 -28.93 -2.30 11.39
CA PRO A 383 -29.64 -2.91 12.53
C PRO A 383 -29.62 -2.02 13.79
N LYS A 384 -28.78 -0.99 13.82
CA LYS A 384 -28.66 -0.01 14.90
C LYS A 384 -28.92 1.38 14.35
N SER A 385 -29.42 2.27 15.21
CA SER A 385 -29.57 3.69 14.89
C SER A 385 -28.21 4.30 14.56
N VAL A 386 -28.20 5.22 13.61
CA VAL A 386 -27.02 5.96 13.19
C VAL A 386 -27.32 7.45 13.25
N ASP A 387 -26.31 8.25 13.57
CA ASP A 387 -26.43 9.71 13.75
C ASP A 387 -25.62 10.50 12.70
N THR A 388 -24.59 9.88 12.11
CA THR A 388 -23.70 10.52 11.15
C THR A 388 -23.62 9.74 9.82
N LEU A 389 -23.71 10.46 8.70
CA LEU A 389 -23.33 9.98 7.37
C LEU A 389 -21.95 10.54 6.99
N VAL A 390 -21.01 9.65 6.66
CA VAL A 390 -19.73 10.05 6.05
C VAL A 390 -19.80 9.80 4.55
N VAL A 391 -19.60 10.84 3.76
CA VAL A 391 -19.46 10.75 2.31
C VAL A 391 -17.98 10.61 1.98
N ASN A 392 -17.64 9.51 1.32
CA ASN A 392 -16.28 9.16 0.93
C ASN A 392 -16.00 9.65 -0.49
N GLY A 393 -15.39 10.83 -0.59
CA GLY A 393 -14.78 11.38 -1.81
C GLY A 393 -13.26 11.12 -1.91
N CYS A 394 -12.70 10.26 -1.06
CA CYS A 394 -11.28 9.93 -1.08
C CYS A 394 -11.01 8.85 -2.13
N GLU A 395 -10.52 9.27 -3.29
CA GLU A 395 -10.07 8.38 -4.38
C GLU A 395 -8.55 8.21 -4.31
N SER A 396 -8.10 7.37 -3.37
CA SER A 396 -6.68 7.20 -3.04
C SER A 396 -5.92 6.25 -3.99
N GLU A 397 -6.60 5.47 -4.82
CA GLU A 397 -5.92 4.60 -5.81
C GLU A 397 -5.19 5.45 -6.85
N PRO A 398 -3.92 5.15 -7.18
CA PRO A 398 -3.23 5.79 -8.29
C PRO A 398 -3.99 5.63 -9.61
N TYR A 399 -3.76 6.55 -10.54
CA TYR A 399 -4.40 6.70 -11.84
C TYR A 399 -5.89 7.09 -11.82
N PHE A 400 -6.62 6.80 -10.76
CA PHE A 400 -8.07 6.95 -10.74
C PHE A 400 -8.50 8.41 -10.59
N ASN A 401 -9.46 8.85 -11.40
CA ASN A 401 -10.09 10.17 -11.31
C ASN A 401 -11.61 10.11 -11.54
N ALA A 402 -12.21 8.92 -11.51
CA ALA A 402 -13.63 8.75 -11.81
C ALA A 402 -14.49 9.47 -10.77
N ASP A 403 -14.20 9.26 -9.48
CA ASP A 403 -14.89 9.94 -8.39
C ASP A 403 -14.48 11.41 -8.30
N ASN A 404 -13.21 11.73 -8.55
CA ASN A 404 -12.71 13.11 -8.62
C ASN A 404 -13.51 13.94 -9.64
N ARG A 405 -13.58 13.48 -10.90
CA ARG A 405 -14.34 14.16 -11.96
C ARG A 405 -15.84 14.19 -11.69
N LEU A 406 -16.39 13.14 -11.08
CA LEU A 406 -17.81 13.13 -10.73
C LEU A 406 -18.13 14.20 -9.69
N MET A 407 -17.27 14.42 -8.69
CA MET A 407 -17.42 15.50 -7.71
C MET A 407 -17.29 16.88 -8.35
N THR A 408 -16.37 17.04 -9.30
CA THR A 408 -16.18 18.30 -10.04
C THR A 408 -17.38 18.62 -10.94
N GLU A 409 -17.85 17.66 -11.74
CA GLU A 409 -18.82 17.92 -12.81
C GLU A 409 -20.28 17.73 -12.40
N MET A 410 -20.54 16.89 -11.39
CA MET A 410 -21.89 16.52 -10.94
C MET A 410 -22.15 16.75 -9.44
N PRO A 411 -21.65 17.84 -8.81
CA PRO A 411 -21.78 18.03 -7.37
C PRO A 411 -23.25 18.14 -6.92
N ASP A 412 -24.11 18.83 -7.68
CA ASP A 412 -25.53 18.98 -7.34
C ASP A 412 -26.29 17.63 -7.35
N SER A 413 -25.95 16.73 -8.28
CA SER A 413 -26.52 15.38 -8.35
C SER A 413 -26.09 14.53 -7.15
N ILE A 414 -24.83 14.64 -6.74
CA ILE A 414 -24.32 13.99 -5.52
C ILE A 414 -25.06 14.53 -4.29
N MET A 415 -25.25 15.85 -4.18
CA MET A 415 -25.98 16.45 -3.05
C MET A 415 -27.43 15.98 -2.96
N LYS A 416 -28.13 15.84 -4.08
CA LYS A 416 -29.47 15.23 -4.09
C LYS A 416 -29.45 13.77 -3.62
N GLY A 417 -28.43 13.02 -4.01
CA GLY A 417 -28.19 11.66 -3.51
C GLY A 417 -27.99 11.63 -1.99
N ILE A 418 -27.22 12.59 -1.46
CA ILE A 418 -27.02 12.77 -0.02
C ILE A 418 -28.35 13.04 0.69
N GLU A 419 -29.20 13.94 0.18
CA GLU A 419 -30.49 14.25 0.80
C GLU A 419 -31.45 13.05 0.81
N ILE A 420 -31.44 12.21 -0.24
CA ILE A 420 -32.19 10.95 -0.25
C ILE A 420 -31.69 10.03 0.88
N VAL A 421 -30.38 9.82 0.98
CA VAL A 421 -29.78 8.97 2.02
C VAL A 421 -30.04 9.53 3.42
N LYS A 422 -29.93 10.86 3.58
CA LYS A 422 -30.23 11.58 4.82
C LYS A 422 -31.65 11.31 5.30
N LYS A 423 -32.64 11.41 4.41
CA LYS A 423 -34.05 11.10 4.71
C LYS A 423 -34.24 9.62 5.10
N VAL A 424 -33.62 8.70 4.36
CA VAL A 424 -33.75 7.24 4.61
C VAL A 424 -33.13 6.83 5.95
N LEU A 425 -31.97 7.40 6.29
CA LEU A 425 -31.27 7.10 7.54
C LEU A 425 -31.79 7.91 8.74
N GLY A 426 -32.41 9.07 8.50
CA GLY A 426 -32.83 9.99 9.55
C GLY A 426 -31.65 10.70 10.25
N VAL A 427 -30.54 10.89 9.55
CA VAL A 427 -29.33 11.53 10.10
C VAL A 427 -29.34 13.05 9.88
N THR A 428 -28.65 13.78 10.76
CA THR A 428 -28.53 15.24 10.67
C THR A 428 -27.09 15.72 10.48
N ASP A 429 -26.10 14.92 10.88
CA ASP A 429 -24.69 15.22 10.72
C ASP A 429 -24.12 14.50 9.49
N ILE A 430 -23.63 15.28 8.52
CA ILE A 430 -23.09 14.75 7.27
C ILE A 430 -21.70 15.32 7.05
N ILE A 431 -20.73 14.43 6.87
CA ILE A 431 -19.33 14.77 6.68
C ILE A 431 -18.91 14.34 5.29
N PHE A 432 -18.64 15.30 4.41
CA PHE A 432 -18.11 15.04 3.08
C PHE A 432 -16.59 15.15 3.10
N ALA A 433 -15.91 14.01 3.07
CA ALA A 433 -14.46 13.94 3.13
C ALA A 433 -13.84 13.83 1.74
N ILE A 434 -12.89 14.72 1.42
CA ILE A 434 -12.17 14.76 0.14
C ILE A 434 -10.67 14.92 0.45
N GLU A 435 -9.81 14.29 -0.34
CA GLU A 435 -8.36 14.47 -0.19
C GLU A 435 -7.89 15.85 -0.71
N ASP A 436 -6.86 16.40 -0.08
CA ASP A 436 -6.34 17.75 -0.34
C ASP A 436 -5.65 17.93 -1.71
N ASN A 437 -5.38 16.83 -2.41
CA ASN A 437 -4.90 16.83 -3.80
C ASN A 437 -6.01 17.06 -4.85
N LYS A 438 -7.27 17.22 -4.45
CA LYS A 438 -8.43 17.39 -5.37
C LYS A 438 -9.07 18.77 -5.23
N SER A 439 -8.31 19.83 -5.50
CA SER A 439 -8.74 21.21 -5.26
C SER A 439 -10.00 21.62 -6.03
N GLU A 440 -10.13 21.23 -7.30
CA GLU A 440 -11.30 21.55 -8.12
C GLU A 440 -12.58 20.87 -7.59
N ALA A 441 -12.46 19.60 -7.18
CA ALA A 441 -13.57 18.86 -6.57
C ALA A 441 -13.94 19.43 -5.20
N LEU A 442 -12.97 19.82 -4.37
CA LEU A 442 -13.20 20.50 -3.10
C LEU A 442 -14.02 21.78 -3.31
N GLU A 443 -13.60 22.66 -4.22
CA GLU A 443 -14.31 23.92 -4.50
C GLU A 443 -15.74 23.68 -5.02
N SER A 444 -15.90 22.74 -5.96
CA SER A 444 -17.20 22.39 -6.54
C SER A 444 -18.17 21.85 -5.51
N VAL A 445 -17.69 20.92 -4.66
CA VAL A 445 -18.48 20.29 -3.60
C VAL A 445 -18.80 21.28 -2.48
N GLU A 446 -17.86 22.11 -2.05
CA GLU A 446 -18.10 23.16 -1.05
C GLU A 446 -19.17 24.15 -1.53
N THR A 447 -19.12 24.53 -2.79
CA THR A 447 -20.10 25.45 -3.38
C THR A 447 -21.50 24.82 -3.41
N ALA A 448 -21.61 23.55 -3.81
CA ALA A 448 -22.90 22.85 -3.81
C ALA A 448 -23.41 22.59 -2.38
N ALA A 449 -22.54 22.24 -1.44
CA ALA A 449 -22.88 21.92 -0.05
C ALA A 449 -23.50 23.11 0.69
N LYS A 450 -23.12 24.36 0.36
CA LYS A 450 -23.70 25.59 0.95
C LYS A 450 -25.22 25.71 0.80
N LYS A 451 -25.82 25.02 -0.17
CA LYS A 451 -27.27 25.01 -0.40
C LYS A 451 -28.03 24.09 0.59
N TYR A 452 -27.32 23.28 1.36
CA TYR A 452 -27.88 22.22 2.20
C TYR A 452 -27.48 22.38 3.66
N GLN A 453 -28.39 22.07 4.58
CA GLN A 453 -28.13 22.11 6.01
C GLN A 453 -27.56 20.78 6.51
N GLY A 454 -26.58 20.87 7.43
CA GLY A 454 -25.99 19.70 8.09
C GLY A 454 -24.88 19.01 7.31
N ILE A 455 -24.46 19.55 6.16
CA ILE A 455 -23.33 19.02 5.38
C ILE A 455 -22.09 19.88 5.63
N ARG A 456 -21.04 19.26 6.18
CA ARG A 456 -19.71 19.87 6.30
C ARG A 456 -18.72 19.16 5.38
N VAL A 457 -17.95 19.95 4.62
CA VAL A 457 -16.87 19.42 3.77
C VAL A 457 -15.57 19.45 4.57
N GLU A 458 -14.81 18.36 4.54
CA GLU A 458 -13.54 18.23 5.25
C GLU A 458 -12.44 17.78 4.28
N ALA A 459 -11.43 18.63 4.11
CA ALA A 459 -10.22 18.28 3.36
C ALA A 459 -9.29 17.41 4.22
N LEU A 460 -8.95 16.23 3.72
CA LEU A 460 -8.10 15.24 4.37
C LEU A 460 -6.72 15.21 3.71
N LYS A 461 -5.67 14.91 4.49
CA LYS A 461 -4.33 14.72 3.94
C LYS A 461 -4.30 13.50 3.02
N THR A 462 -3.78 13.70 1.80
CA THR A 462 -3.60 12.63 0.82
C THR A 462 -2.65 11.56 1.37
N LYS A 463 -3.18 10.34 1.57
CA LYS A 463 -2.43 9.20 2.12
C LYS A 463 -3.17 7.91 1.80
N TYR A 464 -2.53 6.92 1.20
CA TYR A 464 -3.22 5.65 0.92
C TYR A 464 -3.21 4.73 2.17
N PRO A 465 -4.34 4.10 2.57
CA PRO A 465 -5.68 4.16 1.96
C PRO A 465 -6.65 5.07 2.76
N GLN A 466 -6.64 6.39 2.54
CA GLN A 466 -7.48 7.35 3.25
C GLN A 466 -8.98 7.06 3.08
N GLY A 467 -9.37 6.58 1.90
CA GLY A 467 -10.74 6.14 1.61
C GLY A 467 -11.16 4.80 2.22
N ALA A 468 -10.26 4.07 2.92
CA ALA A 468 -10.66 2.85 3.62
C ALA A 468 -11.60 3.18 4.78
N GLU A 469 -12.74 2.49 4.86
CA GLU A 469 -13.88 2.86 5.70
C GLU A 469 -13.50 3.14 7.16
N ARG A 470 -12.70 2.28 7.79
CA ARG A 470 -12.24 2.46 9.18
C ARG A 470 -11.27 3.64 9.36
N MET A 471 -10.40 3.87 8.38
CA MET A 471 -9.44 4.98 8.42
C MET A 471 -10.16 6.31 8.25
N LEU A 472 -11.13 6.33 7.33
CA LEU A 472 -11.97 7.49 7.06
C LEU A 472 -12.78 7.87 8.30
N ILE A 473 -13.50 6.91 8.89
CA ILE A 473 -14.29 7.11 10.12
C ILE A 473 -13.43 7.66 11.26
N LYS A 474 -12.30 7.01 11.55
CA LYS A 474 -11.38 7.45 12.60
C LYS A 474 -10.89 8.86 12.34
N LYS A 475 -10.60 9.20 11.08
CA LYS A 475 -10.06 10.52 10.74
C LYS A 475 -11.11 11.64 10.82
N THR A 476 -12.32 11.42 10.34
CA THR A 476 -13.37 12.45 10.24
C THR A 476 -14.17 12.62 11.52
N THR A 477 -14.25 11.58 12.35
CA THR A 477 -15.12 11.55 13.55
C THR A 477 -14.38 11.26 14.85
N GLY A 478 -13.15 10.74 14.79
CA GLY A 478 -12.43 10.23 15.96
C GLY A 478 -12.98 8.91 16.53
N ARG A 479 -14.08 8.37 15.99
CA ARG A 479 -14.67 7.10 16.43
C ARG A 479 -13.86 5.92 15.89
N GLU A 480 -13.68 4.87 16.70
CA GLU A 480 -12.98 3.65 16.27
C GLU A 480 -13.96 2.50 16.11
N VAL A 481 -14.04 1.96 14.89
CA VAL A 481 -14.88 0.78 14.61
C VAL A 481 -14.24 -0.44 15.28
N PRO A 482 -14.97 -1.19 16.13
CA PRO A 482 -14.45 -2.40 16.76
C PRO A 482 -13.95 -3.42 15.74
N GLU A 483 -12.99 -4.26 16.14
CA GLU A 483 -12.30 -5.17 15.21
C GLU A 483 -13.25 -6.11 14.45
N ALA A 484 -14.26 -6.67 15.14
CA ALA A 484 -15.33 -7.47 14.56
C ALA A 484 -16.61 -6.68 14.24
N GLY A 485 -16.59 -5.36 14.44
CA GLY A 485 -17.74 -4.47 14.24
C GLY A 485 -17.79 -3.85 12.84
N LEU A 486 -18.93 -3.23 12.56
CA LEU A 486 -19.26 -2.48 11.36
C LEU A 486 -19.46 -0.99 11.70
N PRO A 487 -19.42 -0.09 10.70
CA PRO A 487 -19.58 1.36 10.94
C PRO A 487 -20.78 1.76 11.79
N PHE A 488 -21.92 1.07 11.64
CA PHE A 488 -23.12 1.39 12.41
C PHE A 488 -22.97 1.06 13.91
N ASP A 489 -22.00 0.24 14.31
CA ASP A 489 -21.71 -0.03 15.72
C ASP A 489 -21.17 1.20 16.45
N VAL A 490 -20.68 2.19 15.69
CA VAL A 490 -20.26 3.50 16.19
C VAL A 490 -21.17 4.63 15.69
N GLY A 491 -22.39 4.31 15.25
CA GLY A 491 -23.40 5.28 14.82
C GLY A 491 -23.16 5.91 13.46
N ILE A 492 -22.33 5.30 12.60
CA ILE A 492 -21.92 5.89 11.32
C ILE A 492 -22.33 5.00 10.13
N VAL A 493 -22.73 5.62 9.02
CA VAL A 493 -22.79 4.98 7.70
C VAL A 493 -21.87 5.72 6.74
N VAL A 494 -21.17 4.97 5.88
CA VAL A 494 -20.26 5.56 4.88
C VAL A 494 -20.77 5.31 3.46
N PHE A 495 -20.86 6.33 2.61
CA PHE A 495 -21.19 6.14 1.19
C PHE A 495 -20.15 6.79 0.28
N ASN A 496 -19.72 6.05 -0.74
CA ASN A 496 -18.88 6.59 -1.81
C ASN A 496 -19.70 7.53 -2.71
N VAL A 497 -19.06 8.56 -3.25
CA VAL A 497 -19.70 9.59 -4.10
C VAL A 497 -20.38 9.02 -5.34
N GLY A 498 -19.76 8.06 -6.03
CA GLY A 498 -20.39 7.36 -7.15
C GLY A 498 -21.66 6.60 -6.74
N THR A 499 -21.71 6.08 -5.51
CA THR A 499 -22.91 5.40 -5.00
C THR A 499 -24.04 6.40 -4.76
N LEU A 500 -23.74 7.58 -4.21
CA LEU A 500 -24.74 8.63 -3.98
C LEU A 500 -25.29 9.17 -5.29
N TYR A 501 -24.42 9.36 -6.29
CA TYR A 501 -24.83 9.70 -7.65
C TYR A 501 -25.76 8.64 -8.24
N ALA A 502 -25.44 7.35 -8.09
CA ALA A 502 -26.31 6.26 -8.54
C ALA A 502 -27.66 6.20 -7.81
N ILE A 503 -27.69 6.48 -6.50
CA ILE A 503 -28.93 6.59 -5.71
C ILE A 503 -29.79 7.74 -6.23
N TYR A 504 -29.20 8.90 -6.50
CA TYR A 504 -29.90 10.03 -7.11
C TYR A 504 -30.57 9.62 -8.42
N ARG A 505 -29.83 8.99 -9.34
CA ARG A 505 -30.40 8.56 -10.62
C ARG A 505 -31.51 7.51 -10.47
N ALA A 506 -31.33 6.54 -9.58
CA ALA A 506 -32.34 5.52 -9.32
C ALA A 506 -33.65 6.10 -8.79
N VAL A 507 -33.57 7.04 -7.86
CA VAL A 507 -34.75 7.62 -7.25
C VAL A 507 -35.35 8.68 -8.17
N TYR A 508 -34.57 9.70 -8.53
CA TYR A 508 -35.05 10.89 -9.22
C TYR A 508 -35.26 10.66 -10.72
N GLU A 509 -34.35 9.98 -11.40
CA GLU A 509 -34.43 9.73 -12.85
C GLU A 509 -35.12 8.39 -13.17
N GLY A 510 -35.28 7.52 -12.17
CA GLY A 510 -35.78 6.15 -12.36
C GLY A 510 -34.78 5.21 -13.03
N MET A 511 -33.52 5.62 -13.20
CA MET A 511 -32.52 4.86 -13.95
C MET A 511 -31.86 3.79 -13.07
N PRO A 512 -31.90 2.50 -13.46
CA PRO A 512 -31.12 1.47 -12.76
C PRO A 512 -29.61 1.67 -12.93
N LEU A 513 -28.81 1.00 -12.09
CA LEU A 513 -27.35 1.03 -12.23
C LEU A 513 -26.90 0.17 -13.42
N ILE A 514 -26.95 0.78 -14.60
CA ILE A 514 -26.56 0.19 -15.88
C ILE A 514 -25.34 0.84 -16.51
N GLU A 515 -24.85 1.94 -15.94
CA GLU A 515 -23.64 2.63 -16.38
C GLU A 515 -22.98 3.32 -15.19
N ARG A 516 -21.67 3.53 -15.27
CA ARG A 516 -20.91 4.28 -14.26
C ARG A 516 -19.72 4.98 -14.90
N VAL A 517 -19.15 5.93 -14.16
CA VAL A 517 -17.86 6.53 -14.53
C VAL A 517 -16.74 5.53 -14.25
N VAL A 518 -15.86 5.35 -15.23
CA VAL A 518 -14.70 4.46 -15.23
C VAL A 518 -13.48 5.24 -15.71
N THR A 519 -12.39 5.22 -14.96
CA THR A 519 -11.11 5.77 -15.44
C THR A 519 -10.41 4.77 -16.34
N VAL A 520 -10.00 5.17 -17.54
CA VAL A 520 -9.15 4.39 -18.43
C VAL A 520 -7.83 5.13 -18.60
N ALA A 521 -6.73 4.51 -18.18
CA ALA A 521 -5.41 5.16 -18.16
C ALA A 521 -4.26 4.13 -18.22
N GLY A 522 -3.04 4.63 -18.26
CA GLY A 522 -1.82 3.84 -18.24
C GLY A 522 -1.08 3.83 -19.58
N GLU A 523 -0.17 2.87 -19.72
CA GLU A 523 0.88 2.93 -20.72
C GLU A 523 0.35 2.80 -22.16
N ASN A 524 0.80 3.72 -23.02
CA ASN A 524 0.38 3.87 -24.42
C ASN A 524 -1.12 4.12 -24.63
N ALA A 525 -1.83 4.69 -23.65
CA ALA A 525 -3.19 5.15 -23.87
C ALA A 525 -3.22 6.24 -24.95
N ILE A 526 -3.95 6.01 -26.05
CA ILE A 526 -4.23 7.02 -27.08
C ILE A 526 -5.40 7.92 -26.68
N SER A 527 -6.28 7.42 -25.80
CA SER A 527 -7.42 8.16 -25.27
C SER A 527 -7.64 7.80 -23.79
N ALA A 528 -6.72 8.26 -22.93
CA ALA A 528 -6.92 8.22 -21.49
C ALA A 528 -8.03 9.21 -21.07
N GLY A 529 -8.75 8.87 -20.01
CA GLY A 529 -9.78 9.75 -19.47
C GLY A 529 -10.78 9.04 -18.58
N ASN A 530 -11.85 9.76 -18.24
CA ASN A 530 -12.95 9.26 -17.43
C ASN A 530 -14.19 9.13 -18.31
N PHE A 531 -14.76 7.93 -18.36
CA PHE A 531 -15.83 7.61 -19.28
C PHE A 531 -17.07 7.11 -18.55
N ILE A 532 -18.26 7.55 -18.95
CA ILE A 532 -19.51 6.87 -18.63
C ILE A 532 -19.55 5.61 -19.50
N VAL A 533 -19.37 4.46 -18.86
CA VAL A 533 -19.33 3.14 -19.52
C VAL A 533 -20.53 2.32 -19.07
N LYS A 534 -21.21 1.70 -20.03
CA LYS A 534 -22.30 0.76 -19.77
C LYS A 534 -21.75 -0.52 -19.11
N VAL A 535 -22.48 -1.01 -18.12
CA VAL A 535 -22.21 -2.31 -17.50
C VAL A 535 -22.32 -3.38 -18.58
N GLY A 536 -21.32 -4.23 -18.72
CA GLY A 536 -21.25 -5.28 -19.74
C GLY A 536 -20.49 -4.88 -21.01
N THR A 537 -19.99 -3.65 -21.11
CA THR A 537 -19.04 -3.29 -22.18
C THR A 537 -17.80 -4.21 -22.12
N PRO A 538 -17.44 -4.90 -23.21
CA PRO A 538 -16.26 -5.76 -23.26
C PRO A 538 -14.96 -4.98 -23.03
N PHE A 539 -13.97 -5.59 -22.36
CA PHE A 539 -12.66 -4.96 -22.21
C PHE A 539 -11.93 -4.84 -23.56
N SER A 540 -12.16 -5.77 -24.49
CA SER A 540 -11.69 -5.68 -25.88
C SER A 540 -12.03 -4.35 -26.55
N ASP A 541 -13.24 -3.84 -26.34
CA ASP A 541 -13.73 -2.62 -26.98
C ASP A 541 -13.09 -1.38 -26.35
N ILE A 542 -12.87 -1.41 -25.04
CA ILE A 542 -12.10 -0.38 -24.32
C ILE A 542 -10.65 -0.38 -24.80
N LEU A 543 -10.01 -1.55 -24.95
CA LEU A 543 -8.65 -1.66 -25.46
C LEU A 543 -8.52 -1.10 -26.88
N LYS A 544 -9.44 -1.47 -27.76
CA LYS A 544 -9.46 -0.98 -29.14
C LYS A 544 -9.65 0.54 -29.19
N HIS A 545 -10.57 1.09 -28.40
CA HIS A 545 -10.88 2.52 -28.40
C HIS A 545 -9.80 3.38 -27.72
N CYS A 546 -9.36 2.98 -26.52
CA CYS A 546 -8.49 3.80 -25.68
C CYS A 546 -7.00 3.52 -25.88
N PHE A 547 -6.62 2.38 -26.43
CA PHE A 547 -5.22 1.97 -26.64
C PHE A 547 -4.89 1.60 -28.09
N GLY A 548 -5.89 1.42 -28.96
CA GLY A 548 -5.66 1.04 -30.36
C GLY A 548 -5.12 -0.38 -30.54
N ILE A 549 -5.34 -1.27 -29.57
CA ILE A 549 -4.84 -2.66 -29.58
C ILE A 549 -5.98 -3.67 -29.46
N ASN A 550 -5.76 -4.87 -30.00
CA ASN A 550 -6.70 -6.00 -29.87
C ASN A 550 -6.20 -7.08 -28.90
N GLU A 551 -4.96 -6.98 -28.42
CA GLU A 551 -4.35 -7.94 -27.51
C GLU A 551 -3.35 -7.23 -26.59
N VAL A 552 -3.18 -7.75 -25.37
CA VAL A 552 -2.23 -7.23 -24.39
C VAL A 552 -0.86 -7.85 -24.64
N GLN A 553 0.13 -7.03 -24.99
CA GLN A 553 1.49 -7.54 -25.21
C GLN A 553 2.09 -8.09 -23.92
N PRO A 554 2.99 -9.10 -23.96
CA PRO A 554 3.52 -9.76 -22.76
C PRO A 554 4.20 -8.82 -21.73
N LYS A 555 4.75 -7.70 -22.21
CA LYS A 555 5.40 -6.67 -21.38
C LYS A 555 4.42 -5.77 -20.63
N TYR A 556 3.12 -5.89 -20.88
CA TYR A 556 2.07 -5.16 -20.18
C TYR A 556 1.17 -6.11 -19.39
N GLU A 557 0.45 -5.54 -18.44
CA GLU A 557 -0.66 -6.20 -17.75
C GLU A 557 -1.89 -5.30 -17.74
N LEU A 558 -3.06 -5.92 -17.97
CA LEU A 558 -4.35 -5.25 -17.87
C LEU A 558 -4.95 -5.49 -16.50
N ARG A 559 -5.41 -4.43 -15.83
CA ARG A 559 -6.08 -4.51 -14.54
C ARG A 559 -7.47 -3.89 -14.59
N MET A 560 -8.43 -4.58 -13.98
CA MET A 560 -9.68 -3.97 -13.52
C MET A 560 -9.49 -3.49 -12.09
N GLY A 561 -9.56 -2.18 -11.85
CA GLY A 561 -9.21 -1.56 -10.57
C GLY A 561 -7.84 -0.86 -10.62
N GLY A 562 -7.43 -0.27 -9.49
CA GLY A 562 -6.15 0.42 -9.38
C GLY A 562 -4.95 -0.52 -9.25
N PRO A 563 -3.72 0.00 -9.25
CA PRO A 563 -2.53 -0.83 -9.11
C PRO A 563 -2.41 -1.49 -7.72
N MET A 564 -3.07 -0.94 -6.68
CA MET A 564 -2.96 -1.48 -5.32
C MET A 564 -3.92 -2.65 -5.08
N MET A 565 -5.20 -2.49 -5.42
CA MET A 565 -6.27 -3.46 -5.15
C MET A 565 -6.87 -4.12 -6.39
N GLY A 566 -6.49 -3.69 -7.59
CA GLY A 566 -7.07 -4.15 -8.85
C GLY A 566 -6.76 -5.61 -9.17
N PHE A 567 -7.63 -6.20 -9.99
CA PHE A 567 -7.60 -7.57 -10.43
C PHE A 567 -6.89 -7.66 -11.78
N LEU A 568 -5.83 -8.46 -11.84
CA LEU A 568 -5.15 -8.81 -13.09
C LEU A 568 -6.12 -9.56 -14.00
N GLN A 569 -6.27 -9.06 -15.23
CA GLN A 569 -7.10 -9.67 -16.26
C GLN A 569 -6.25 -10.63 -17.09
N LYS A 570 -6.67 -11.89 -17.13
CA LYS A 570 -6.08 -12.93 -18.00
C LYS A 570 -6.76 -13.01 -19.36
N ASP A 571 -8.00 -12.54 -19.41
CA ASP A 571 -8.90 -12.63 -20.54
C ASP A 571 -9.48 -11.24 -20.82
N ILE A 572 -9.33 -10.76 -22.04
CA ILE A 572 -9.84 -9.46 -22.49
C ILE A 572 -11.29 -9.53 -22.99
N ASP A 573 -11.84 -10.74 -23.13
CA ASP A 573 -13.26 -10.98 -23.47
C ASP A 573 -14.18 -10.87 -22.24
N SER A 574 -13.60 -10.56 -21.07
CA SER A 574 -14.34 -10.12 -19.89
C SER A 574 -14.97 -8.74 -20.11
N ALA A 575 -15.77 -8.28 -19.16
CA ALA A 575 -16.56 -7.06 -19.32
C ALA A 575 -16.64 -6.21 -18.06
N VAL A 576 -16.99 -4.93 -18.27
CA VAL A 576 -17.28 -3.97 -17.19
C VAL A 576 -18.43 -4.49 -16.34
N ILE A 577 -18.27 -4.46 -15.02
CA ILE A 577 -19.35 -4.72 -14.07
C ILE A 577 -19.62 -3.46 -13.24
N LYS A 578 -20.70 -3.46 -12.46
CA LYS A 578 -21.05 -2.35 -11.54
C LYS A 578 -19.86 -1.92 -10.65
N GLY A 579 -19.01 -2.86 -10.23
CA GLY A 579 -17.82 -2.59 -9.41
C GLY A 579 -16.59 -2.06 -10.15
N THR A 580 -16.60 -1.94 -11.48
CA THR A 580 -15.43 -1.52 -12.27
C THR A 580 -15.20 -0.01 -12.12
N GLY A 581 -14.25 0.40 -11.27
CA GLY A 581 -13.87 1.81 -11.12
C GLY A 581 -12.87 2.33 -12.15
N GLY A 582 -12.05 1.43 -12.71
CA GLY A 582 -11.08 1.80 -13.73
C GLY A 582 -10.49 0.59 -14.44
N ILE A 583 -9.95 0.82 -15.64
CA ILE A 583 -9.24 -0.14 -16.48
C ILE A 583 -7.85 0.42 -16.76
N LEU A 584 -6.81 -0.26 -16.30
CA LEU A 584 -5.43 0.22 -16.38
C LEU A 584 -4.55 -0.73 -17.19
N MET A 585 -3.75 -0.15 -18.09
CA MET A 585 -2.65 -0.85 -18.76
C MET A 585 -1.34 -0.47 -18.07
N LEU A 586 -0.63 -1.43 -17.46
CA LEU A 586 0.61 -1.15 -16.74
C LEU A 586 1.78 -1.89 -17.38
N GLN A 587 2.93 -1.24 -17.52
CA GLN A 587 4.16 -1.89 -17.97
C GLN A 587 4.75 -2.75 -16.86
N LYS A 588 5.11 -3.99 -17.20
CA LYS A 588 5.91 -4.85 -16.33
C LYS A 588 7.35 -4.32 -16.27
N PRO A 589 8.01 -4.36 -15.11
CA PRO A 589 9.40 -3.93 -14.99
C PRO A 589 10.30 -4.65 -16.03
N PRO A 590 11.28 -3.96 -16.66
CA PRO A 590 12.09 -4.49 -17.77
C PRO A 590 13.14 -5.54 -17.36
N VAL A 591 13.07 -6.07 -16.13
CA VAL A 591 14.06 -6.97 -15.54
C VAL A 591 13.34 -8.17 -14.91
N ASP A 592 13.90 -9.38 -15.05
CA ASP A 592 13.43 -10.64 -14.42
C ASP A 592 13.43 -10.59 -12.86
N ILE A 593 13.75 -9.44 -12.26
CA ILE A 593 13.61 -9.10 -10.83
C ILE A 593 12.15 -9.19 -10.34
N SER A 594 11.20 -9.51 -11.23
CA SER A 594 9.77 -9.65 -10.97
C SER A 594 9.37 -10.95 -10.27
N GLU A 595 10.28 -11.90 -10.04
CA GLU A 595 9.93 -13.12 -9.32
C GLU A 595 9.80 -12.88 -7.81
N GLU A 596 8.73 -13.42 -7.23
CA GLU A 596 8.54 -13.47 -5.79
C GLU A 596 9.76 -14.14 -5.13
N ASN A 597 10.41 -13.43 -4.22
CA ASN A 597 11.56 -13.90 -3.48
C ASN A 597 11.19 -14.35 -2.06
N ILE A 598 12.12 -15.04 -1.39
CA ILE A 598 11.95 -15.46 0.00
C ILE A 598 11.73 -14.22 0.90
N CYS A 599 10.80 -14.34 1.85
CA CYS A 599 10.55 -13.30 2.84
C CYS A 599 11.78 -13.10 3.72
N ILE A 600 12.35 -11.89 3.70
CA ILE A 600 13.53 -11.54 4.48
C ILE A 600 13.19 -11.03 5.90
N ARG A 601 11.90 -11.06 6.26
CA ARG A 601 11.34 -10.57 7.53
C ARG A 601 11.76 -9.14 7.89
N CYS A 602 11.73 -8.24 6.90
CA CYS A 602 12.19 -6.86 7.05
C CYS A 602 11.33 -5.94 7.94
N GLY A 603 10.15 -6.39 8.39
CA GLY A 603 9.23 -5.56 9.18
C GLY A 603 8.54 -4.42 8.41
N ARG A 604 9.00 -4.03 7.21
CA ARG A 604 8.41 -2.92 6.42
C ARG A 604 6.89 -3.06 6.21
N CYS A 605 6.41 -4.29 6.04
CA CYS A 605 4.98 -4.57 5.90
C CYS A 605 4.15 -4.25 7.16
N VAL A 606 4.76 -4.33 8.35
CA VAL A 606 4.14 -3.95 9.63
C VAL A 606 4.03 -2.44 9.73
N ASP A 607 5.12 -1.73 9.43
CA ASP A 607 5.21 -0.26 9.52
C ASP A 607 4.15 0.46 8.68
N VAL A 608 3.73 -0.16 7.57
CA VAL A 608 2.74 0.41 6.65
C VAL A 608 1.35 -0.18 6.79
N CYS A 609 1.12 -1.11 7.72
CA CYS A 609 -0.19 -1.72 7.88
C CYS A 609 -1.13 -0.74 8.61
N PRO A 610 -2.17 -0.19 7.95
CA PRO A 610 -3.08 0.76 8.59
C PRO A 610 -3.98 0.12 9.65
N MET A 611 -4.09 -1.21 9.63
CA MET A 611 -4.83 -2.01 10.61
C MET A 611 -3.94 -2.50 11.76
N GLU A 612 -2.67 -2.05 11.82
CA GLU A 612 -1.72 -2.45 12.88
C GLU A 612 -1.56 -3.97 13.00
N LEU A 613 -1.59 -4.66 11.85
CA LEU A 613 -1.40 -6.11 11.75
C LEU A 613 0.07 -6.46 11.53
N LEU A 614 0.38 -7.76 11.52
CA LEU A 614 1.73 -8.28 11.35
C LEU A 614 1.87 -9.11 10.05
N PRO A 615 1.91 -8.49 8.85
CA PRO A 615 1.76 -9.22 7.60
C PRO A 615 2.85 -10.26 7.30
N TYR A 616 4.04 -10.13 7.89
CA TYR A 616 5.10 -11.13 7.71
C TYR A 616 4.70 -12.51 8.27
N TYR A 617 3.79 -12.60 9.25
CA TYR A 617 3.25 -13.88 9.70
C TYR A 617 2.32 -14.50 8.66
N TYR A 618 1.50 -13.70 7.97
CA TYR A 618 0.67 -14.19 6.86
C TYR A 618 1.53 -14.74 5.72
N VAL A 619 2.68 -14.10 5.47
CA VAL A 619 3.66 -14.63 4.53
C VAL A 619 4.22 -15.97 5.00
N TYR A 620 4.70 -16.03 6.24
CA TYR A 620 5.30 -17.24 6.82
C TYR A 620 4.34 -18.45 6.82
N TYR A 621 3.12 -18.26 7.33
CA TYR A 621 2.12 -19.32 7.38
C TYR A 621 1.56 -19.65 5.99
N GLY A 622 1.40 -18.64 5.14
CA GLY A 622 0.85 -18.81 3.78
C GLY A 622 1.78 -19.60 2.87
N GLN A 623 3.09 -19.34 2.93
CA GLN A 623 4.09 -20.11 2.20
C GLN A 623 4.16 -21.56 2.68
N LYS A 624 3.86 -21.82 3.97
CA LYS A 624 3.74 -23.17 4.53
C LYS A 624 2.36 -23.82 4.33
N LYS A 625 1.40 -23.11 3.73
CA LYS A 625 -0.01 -23.55 3.58
C LYS A 625 -0.71 -23.84 4.93
N LEU A 626 -0.24 -23.22 6.01
CA LEU A 626 -0.80 -23.29 7.36
C LEU A 626 -1.82 -22.14 7.52
N TRP A 627 -2.92 -22.22 6.79
CA TRP A 627 -3.83 -21.09 6.62
C TRP A 627 -4.62 -20.74 7.89
N ASN A 628 -4.89 -21.72 8.76
CA ASN A 628 -5.77 -21.52 9.92
C ASN A 628 -5.04 -20.79 11.06
N GLU A 629 -3.74 -21.00 11.15
CA GLU A 629 -2.80 -20.41 12.08
C GLU A 629 -2.72 -18.89 11.90
N MET A 630 -3.07 -18.38 10.71
CA MET A 630 -3.21 -16.94 10.48
C MET A 630 -4.31 -16.28 11.32
N SER A 631 -5.27 -17.05 11.84
CA SER A 631 -6.31 -16.54 12.73
C SER A 631 -5.74 -15.97 14.03
N GLU A 632 -4.67 -16.58 14.57
CA GLU A 632 -3.96 -16.07 15.77
C GLU A 632 -3.39 -14.66 15.54
N TYR A 633 -3.15 -14.32 14.28
CA TYR A 633 -2.61 -13.04 13.85
C TYR A 633 -3.67 -12.11 13.26
N ARG A 634 -4.97 -12.39 13.47
CA ARG A 634 -6.08 -11.51 13.11
C ARG A 634 -6.21 -11.25 11.60
N VAL A 635 -6.00 -12.29 10.79
CA VAL A 635 -6.07 -12.19 9.31
C VAL A 635 -7.41 -11.65 8.78
N ASN A 636 -8.52 -11.95 9.46
CA ASN A 636 -9.86 -11.48 9.09
C ASN A 636 -10.02 -9.96 9.21
N SER A 637 -9.19 -9.32 10.04
CA SER A 637 -9.18 -7.86 10.22
C SER A 637 -8.42 -7.12 9.13
N CYS A 638 -7.69 -7.84 8.27
CA CYS A 638 -6.99 -7.24 7.14
C CYS A 638 -7.99 -6.67 6.13
N ILE A 639 -7.80 -5.43 5.68
CA ILE A 639 -8.65 -4.79 4.67
C ILE A 639 -8.17 -4.99 3.22
N GLU A 640 -7.14 -5.81 3.01
CA GLU A 640 -6.62 -6.16 1.67
C GLU A 640 -6.12 -4.94 0.84
N CYS A 641 -5.75 -3.84 1.49
CA CYS A 641 -5.28 -2.61 0.85
C CYS A 641 -3.93 -2.73 0.10
N GLY A 642 -3.20 -3.83 0.24
CA GLY A 642 -1.94 -3.99 -0.49
C GLY A 642 -0.77 -3.08 -0.07
N CYS A 643 -0.89 -2.22 0.95
CA CYS A 643 0.23 -1.39 1.43
C CYS A 643 1.48 -2.23 1.72
N CYS A 644 1.29 -3.36 2.41
CA CYS A 644 2.35 -4.30 2.76
C CYS A 644 3.04 -4.93 1.54
N GLN A 645 2.29 -5.23 0.48
CA GLN A 645 2.78 -5.79 -0.76
C GLN A 645 3.54 -4.75 -1.58
N TYR A 646 3.00 -3.52 -1.65
CA TYR A 646 3.63 -2.39 -2.33
C TYR A 646 5.05 -2.11 -1.81
N VAL A 647 5.25 -2.11 -0.48
CA VAL A 647 6.58 -1.86 0.13
C VAL A 647 7.46 -3.10 0.22
N CYS A 648 6.96 -4.28 -0.16
CA CYS A 648 7.69 -5.54 0.02
C CYS A 648 8.93 -5.59 -0.87
N SER A 649 10.11 -5.63 -0.26
CA SER A 649 11.38 -5.75 -0.98
C SER A 649 11.56 -7.11 -1.67
N SER A 650 10.86 -8.14 -1.18
CA SER A 650 10.85 -9.49 -1.76
C SER A 650 9.77 -9.70 -2.82
N LYS A 651 8.95 -8.68 -3.13
CA LYS A 651 7.88 -8.75 -4.14
C LYS A 651 6.87 -9.89 -3.91
N ILE A 652 6.65 -10.25 -2.64
CA ILE A 652 5.69 -11.30 -2.26
C ILE A 652 4.27 -10.79 -2.47
N ASP A 653 3.42 -11.64 -3.06
CA ASP A 653 1.98 -11.38 -3.19
C ASP A 653 1.27 -11.64 -1.86
N ILE A 654 1.52 -10.76 -0.88
CA ILE A 654 1.00 -10.86 0.48
C ILE A 654 -0.53 -10.86 0.48
N VAL A 655 -1.17 -10.07 -0.39
CA VAL A 655 -2.63 -9.96 -0.45
C VAL A 655 -3.26 -11.27 -0.91
N SER A 656 -2.67 -11.97 -1.89
CA SER A 656 -3.13 -13.31 -2.30
C SER A 656 -3.05 -14.33 -1.17
N LEU A 657 -1.98 -14.30 -0.36
CA LEU A 657 -1.86 -15.16 0.83
C LEU A 657 -2.92 -14.84 1.88
N VAL A 658 -3.18 -13.55 2.15
CA VAL A 658 -4.25 -13.10 3.05
C VAL A 658 -5.62 -13.59 2.58
N LYS A 659 -5.95 -13.41 1.30
CA LYS A 659 -7.23 -13.86 0.71
C LYS A 659 -7.45 -15.36 0.90
N LYS A 660 -6.41 -16.18 0.65
CA LYS A 660 -6.44 -17.63 0.91
C LYS A 660 -6.60 -17.94 2.41
N GLY A 661 -5.88 -17.23 3.27
CA GLY A 661 -5.98 -17.34 4.72
C GLY A 661 -7.39 -17.09 5.23
N LYS A 662 -7.99 -15.94 4.89
CA LYS A 662 -9.37 -15.60 5.24
C LYS A 662 -10.37 -16.65 4.78
N LYS A 663 -10.26 -17.11 3.53
CA LYS A 663 -11.14 -18.15 2.99
C LYS A 663 -11.05 -19.44 3.81
N SER A 664 -9.85 -19.87 4.19
CA SER A 664 -9.65 -21.07 5.01
C SER A 664 -10.24 -20.91 6.42
N VAL A 665 -9.99 -19.77 7.07
CA VAL A 665 -10.47 -19.49 8.43
C VAL A 665 -12.00 -19.44 8.47
N ASN A 666 -12.61 -18.75 7.51
CA ASN A 666 -14.07 -18.62 7.45
C ASN A 666 -14.79 -19.93 7.11
N ASN A 667 -14.16 -20.85 6.37
CA ASN A 667 -14.74 -22.17 6.07
C ASN A 667 -14.73 -23.15 7.27
N LYS A 668 -14.00 -22.83 8.35
CA LYS A 668 -14.01 -23.59 9.61
C LYS A 668 -15.04 -23.09 10.62
N SER A 669 -15.63 -21.92 10.36
CA SER A 669 -16.63 -21.25 11.20
C SER A 669 -18.02 -21.68 10.74
#